data_AF-A0A0R2HKR3-F1
#
_entry.id   AF-A0A0R2HKR3-F1
#
_cell.length_a   1.000
_cell.length_b   1.000
_cell.length_c   1.000
_cell.angle_alpha   90.00
_cell.angle_beta   90.00
_cell.angle_gamma   90.00
#
_symmetry.space_group_name_H-M   'P 1'
#
loop_
_entity.id
_entity.type
_entity.pdbx_description
1 polymer ?
#
loop_
_entity_poly.entity_id
_entity_poly.type
_entity_poly.pdbx_seq_one_letter_code
_entity_poly.pdbx_strand_id
1 'polypeptide(L)'
;MIKRKIFRLSIVIMMLFSITLNSKIISVHATSKTADEAINWVKSKVGQKVGTGQCVSLICYYYDFLGVSRVPGNAKDYATNALPSGWSRIKGAVPQKGDILVYSAGPGGSYGHVAIAESANISYHQNYNNVQIVQKKTFAYNSPSYINNYTPYWGVIRPNFSSGSTAKPSITNVKVTAISRDGYTVSCTVTGGNKINRVQFPTWTVYKGQDDLASNWSTNTSIRGSQSGNTWTFRVKASDHNNEEGYYSTHIYAYDNAGNVASYQPGSPSAYVDRTNPTVSNIKISNVSESGYTVSCTATDRSGIDRVQFPTWTSYNFQDDIQPNWMTNTSARGTVNGNTYSYRVNITDHKNEYGNYNTHIYIYDKQGNCTSATAPSTYINPKTTKKSDGWTYAPVLPTYVNKNQYTIEYLNKEEKISTSSPGANWTNAGLVKTEYVNSGGTYRSDNKLTTSETRVQVGFYYFHWCGPTEGIYSNYEKTSKFNHRDEISTNMTVFKRGTDNGHEYVYLYWPGTTNYGKCIHECCGDSSHTSPRSYAWYIGYIYQNKKAVNYYKFTNSTTWSSNSSNAIQVRFKLKTSPVISFSKKRASIHVEKISIRKTSAGKKKITISWNKASNAKTYKIAYKLKKSKSWKYKTTKKLSLVIKKLKSKKKYQIKVCGVNGKVNGNWSTIKTVKVK
;
A
#
# COMPACT_ATOMS: atom_id res chain seq x y z
N MET A 1 -56.33 -19.53 -10.97
CA MET A 1 -55.56 -20.61 -10.29
C MET A 1 -54.31 -19.97 -9.67
N ILE A 2 -54.28 -19.72 -8.35
CA ILE A 2 -53.55 -20.52 -7.32
C ILE A 2 -52.03 -20.48 -7.59
N LYS A 3 -51.07 -19.97 -6.79
CA LYS A 3 -50.87 -19.65 -5.35
C LYS A 3 -49.66 -18.66 -5.26
N ARG A 4 -49.72 -17.54 -4.52
CA ARG A 4 -49.20 -17.34 -3.14
C ARG A 4 -47.70 -17.71 -2.90
N LYS A 5 -46.79 -16.71 -2.76
CA LYS A 5 -46.22 -16.22 -1.47
C LYS A 5 -44.91 -15.39 -1.60
N ILE A 6 -44.98 -14.14 -1.07
CA ILE A 6 -44.08 -13.50 -0.06
C ILE A 6 -42.56 -13.41 -0.36
N PHE A 7 -42.01 -12.19 -0.56
CA PHE A 7 -41.17 -11.47 0.43
C PHE A 7 -40.79 -10.02 0.01
N ARG A 8 -41.24 -9.08 0.85
CA ARG A 8 -40.77 -7.75 1.27
C ARG A 8 -39.66 -6.96 0.51
N LEU A 9 -39.98 -5.65 0.46
CA LEU A 9 -39.17 -4.43 0.70
C LEU A 9 -38.23 -3.94 -0.40
N SER A 10 -38.67 -2.89 -1.10
CA SER A 10 -37.81 -1.86 -1.70
C SER A 10 -38.61 -0.58 -1.96
N ILE A 11 -38.04 0.53 -1.48
CA ILE A 11 -38.13 1.90 -2.04
C ILE A 11 -39.45 2.66 -1.87
N VAL A 12 -39.45 3.65 -0.97
CA VAL A 12 -40.20 4.91 -1.15
C VAL A 12 -39.23 6.06 -0.85
N ILE A 13 -38.98 6.88 -1.86
CA ILE A 13 -38.15 8.08 -1.85
C ILE A 13 -39.08 9.30 -1.95
N MET A 14 -38.71 10.36 -1.22
CA MET A 14 -39.08 11.78 -1.37
C MET A 14 -40.54 12.19 -1.15
N MET A 15 -40.77 12.85 -0.03
CA MET A 15 -40.94 14.31 0.04
C MET A 15 -41.45 14.64 1.44
N LEU A 16 -40.66 15.31 2.27
CA LEU A 16 -41.18 16.09 3.40
C LEU A 16 -40.15 17.16 3.78
N PHE A 17 -40.44 18.36 3.27
CA PHE A 17 -40.23 19.66 3.90
C PHE A 17 -38.95 19.86 4.72
N SER A 18 -37.97 20.46 4.04
CA SER A 18 -36.97 21.34 4.67
C SER A 18 -37.69 22.52 5.34
N ILE A 19 -38.04 22.39 6.61
CA ILE A 19 -38.14 23.53 7.51
C ILE A 19 -36.85 23.54 8.31
N THR A 20 -35.84 24.20 7.75
CA THR A 20 -34.76 24.75 8.56
C THR A 20 -35.39 25.80 9.47
N LEU A 21 -35.79 25.39 10.68
CA LEU A 21 -35.82 26.33 11.78
C LEU A 21 -34.37 26.78 11.96
N ASN A 22 -34.06 27.91 11.35
CA ASN A 22 -32.94 28.74 11.73
C ASN A 22 -33.27 29.31 13.13
N SER A 23 -33.27 28.44 14.14
CA SER A 23 -33.05 28.89 15.50
C SER A 23 -31.61 29.38 15.47
N LYS A 24 -31.45 30.70 15.27
CA LYS A 24 -30.36 31.40 15.94
C LYS A 24 -30.41 30.89 17.37
N ILE A 25 -29.51 29.96 17.71
CA ILE A 25 -29.13 29.74 19.09
C ILE A 25 -28.66 31.12 19.49
N ILE A 26 -29.52 31.86 20.19
CA ILE A 26 -29.10 33.03 20.92
C ILE A 26 -28.11 32.44 21.90
N SER A 27 -26.83 32.56 21.54
CA SER A 27 -25.71 32.28 22.39
C SER A 27 -25.94 33.09 23.65
N VAL A 28 -26.50 32.43 24.67
CA VAL A 28 -26.58 32.97 26.02
C VAL A 28 -25.13 33.11 26.42
N HIS A 29 -24.58 34.33 26.30
CA HIS A 29 -23.14 34.55 26.44
C HIS A 29 -22.75 34.19 27.88
N ALA A 30 -22.25 32.97 28.07
CA ALA A 30 -21.62 32.57 29.29
C ALA A 30 -20.40 33.47 29.52
N THR A 31 -20.11 33.82 30.76
CA THR A 31 -18.88 34.55 31.09
C THR A 31 -17.69 33.79 30.53
N SER A 32 -16.64 34.51 30.10
CA SER A 32 -15.41 33.90 29.55
C SER A 32 -14.62 33.05 30.56
N LYS A 33 -15.11 32.99 31.81
CA LYS A 33 -14.51 32.37 32.99
C LYS A 33 -15.49 31.40 33.65
N THR A 34 -14.91 30.44 34.36
CA THR A 34 -15.60 29.54 35.30
C THR A 34 -15.75 30.20 36.67
N ALA A 35 -16.64 29.66 37.52
CA ALA A 35 -16.80 30.13 38.90
C ALA A 35 -15.51 29.98 39.74
N ASP A 36 -14.71 28.94 39.48
CA ASP A 36 -13.45 28.71 40.21
C ASP A 36 -12.37 29.72 39.82
N GLU A 37 -12.23 30.04 38.53
CA GLU A 37 -11.34 31.12 38.07
C GLU A 37 -11.74 32.48 38.67
N ALA A 38 -13.05 32.73 38.76
CA ALA A 38 -13.60 33.94 39.35
C ALA A 38 -13.29 34.06 40.85
N ILE A 39 -13.40 32.97 41.61
CA ILE A 39 -13.04 32.95 43.03
C ILE A 39 -11.52 33.04 43.24
N ASN A 40 -10.72 32.37 42.42
CA ASN A 40 -9.26 32.47 42.51
C ASN A 40 -8.78 33.90 42.22
N TRP A 41 -9.42 34.58 41.27
CA TRP A 41 -9.14 35.99 41.00
C TRP A 41 -9.43 36.88 42.21
N VAL A 42 -10.61 36.78 42.84
CA VAL A 42 -10.91 37.65 43.98
C VAL A 42 -10.05 37.33 45.21
N LYS A 43 -9.69 36.05 45.41
CA LYS A 43 -8.69 35.64 46.42
C LYS A 43 -7.35 36.31 46.20
N SER A 44 -6.91 36.40 44.94
CA SER A 44 -5.65 37.06 44.59
C SER A 44 -5.67 38.58 44.82
N LYS A 45 -6.84 39.17 45.12
CA LYS A 45 -6.98 40.60 45.44
C LYS A 45 -7.04 40.88 46.94
N VAL A 46 -7.19 39.86 47.79
CA VAL A 46 -7.20 40.04 49.26
C VAL A 46 -5.95 40.80 49.70
N GLY A 47 -6.14 41.85 50.51
CA GLY A 47 -5.07 42.74 50.96
C GLY A 47 -4.76 43.92 50.03
N GLN A 48 -5.32 43.95 48.82
CA GLN A 48 -5.06 45.00 47.82
C GLN A 48 -6.23 45.97 47.70
N LYS A 49 -5.95 47.23 47.35
CA LYS A 49 -6.96 48.24 46.96
C LYS A 49 -7.25 48.10 45.46
N VAL A 50 -8.48 47.73 45.09
CA VAL A 50 -8.92 47.58 43.70
C VAL A 50 -9.66 48.86 43.25
N GLY A 51 -9.17 49.48 42.18
CA GLY A 51 -9.71 50.74 41.66
C GLY A 51 -9.72 51.85 42.71
N THR A 52 -10.82 52.58 42.85
CA THR A 52 -10.94 53.69 43.82
C THR A 52 -11.01 53.25 45.28
N GLY A 53 -11.04 51.93 45.56
CA GLY A 53 -11.19 51.39 46.92
C GLY A 53 -12.65 51.30 47.40
N GLN A 54 -13.63 51.60 46.54
CA GLN A 54 -15.06 51.44 46.81
C GLN A 54 -15.55 50.01 46.55
N CYS A 55 -16.68 49.60 47.16
CA CYS A 55 -17.24 48.26 46.95
C CYS A 55 -17.61 47.99 45.49
N VAL A 56 -18.21 48.96 44.81
CA VAL A 56 -18.55 48.88 43.38
C VAL A 56 -17.30 48.76 42.50
N SER A 57 -16.17 49.37 42.90
CA SER A 57 -14.91 49.26 42.14
C SER A 57 -14.40 47.82 42.09
N LEU A 58 -14.58 47.04 43.16
CA LEU A 58 -14.27 45.61 43.15
C LEU A 58 -15.15 44.86 42.12
N ILE A 59 -16.44 45.19 42.06
CA ILE A 59 -17.39 44.54 41.14
C ILE A 59 -17.13 44.96 39.69
N CYS A 60 -16.82 46.22 39.40
CA CYS A 60 -16.45 46.65 38.05
C CYS A 60 -15.23 45.87 37.50
N TYR A 61 -14.20 45.69 38.32
CA TYR A 61 -13.02 44.91 37.93
C TYR A 61 -13.32 43.40 37.84
N TYR A 62 -14.29 42.90 38.63
CA TYR A 62 -14.79 41.54 38.49
C TYR A 62 -15.54 41.34 37.17
N TYR A 63 -16.33 42.33 36.72
CA TYR A 63 -16.97 42.32 35.40
C TYR A 63 -15.95 42.30 34.28
N ASP A 64 -14.90 43.13 34.37
CA ASP A 64 -13.80 43.11 33.38
C ASP A 64 -13.12 41.74 33.33
N PHE A 65 -12.85 41.13 34.49
CA PHE A 65 -12.25 39.80 34.57
C PHE A 65 -13.12 38.72 33.93
N LEU A 66 -14.44 38.80 34.14
CA LEU A 66 -15.41 37.88 33.55
C LEU A 66 -15.64 38.14 32.05
N GLY A 67 -15.13 39.26 31.52
CA GLY A 67 -15.20 39.64 30.11
C GLY A 67 -16.56 40.23 29.72
N VAL A 68 -17.24 40.92 30.64
CA VAL A 68 -18.55 41.55 30.41
C VAL A 68 -18.49 43.06 30.66
N SER A 69 -19.37 43.82 30.01
CA SER A 69 -19.44 45.28 30.16
C SER A 69 -19.82 45.68 31.58
N ARG A 70 -19.05 46.60 32.18
CA ARG A 70 -19.33 47.18 33.50
C ARG A 70 -20.71 47.80 33.55
N VAL A 71 -21.32 47.77 34.72
CA VAL A 71 -22.64 48.35 34.98
C VAL A 71 -22.47 49.59 35.87
N PRO A 72 -23.06 50.75 35.49
CA PRO A 72 -22.93 51.99 36.26
C PRO A 72 -23.80 52.00 37.52
N GLY A 73 -23.55 52.97 38.40
CA GLY A 73 -24.37 53.22 39.60
C GLY A 73 -23.73 52.80 40.91
N ASN A 74 -24.45 53.06 42.00
CA ASN A 74 -24.09 52.68 43.35
C ASN A 74 -24.45 51.22 43.62
N ALA A 75 -23.97 50.69 44.75
CA ALA A 75 -24.19 49.30 45.12
C ALA A 75 -25.69 48.91 45.17
N LYS A 76 -26.57 49.80 45.64
CA LYS A 76 -28.02 49.56 45.66
C LYS A 76 -28.62 49.38 44.25
N ASP A 77 -28.05 50.04 43.24
CA ASP A 77 -28.58 50.06 41.87
C ASP A 77 -28.36 48.71 41.17
N TYR A 78 -27.45 47.87 41.69
CA TYR A 78 -27.27 46.49 41.23
C TYR A 78 -28.52 45.61 41.46
N ALA A 79 -29.47 46.05 42.28
CA ALA A 79 -30.79 45.43 42.41
C ALA A 79 -31.71 45.67 41.20
N THR A 80 -31.44 46.67 40.36
CA THR A 80 -32.34 47.09 39.26
C THR A 80 -31.67 47.30 37.91
N ASN A 81 -30.34 47.50 37.87
CA ASN A 81 -29.57 47.73 36.64
C ASN A 81 -29.81 46.67 35.54
N ALA A 82 -29.53 47.02 34.28
CA ALA A 82 -29.46 46.00 33.23
C ALA A 82 -28.35 44.99 33.54
N LEU A 83 -28.62 43.70 33.32
CA LEU A 83 -27.63 42.64 33.49
C LEU A 83 -26.99 42.25 32.16
N PRO A 84 -25.73 41.80 32.16
CA PRO A 84 -25.16 41.10 31.03
C PRO A 84 -26.05 39.92 30.59
N SER A 85 -26.09 39.65 29.29
CA SER A 85 -26.94 38.61 28.71
C SER A 85 -26.69 37.26 29.40
N GLY A 86 -27.78 36.58 29.79
CA GLY A 86 -27.74 35.27 30.45
C GLY A 86 -27.54 35.29 31.96
N TRP A 87 -27.13 36.41 32.56
CA TRP A 87 -27.03 36.53 34.01
C TRP A 87 -28.40 36.61 34.65
N SER A 88 -28.53 36.09 35.86
CA SER A 88 -29.79 36.09 36.62
C SER A 88 -29.72 37.04 37.81
N ARG A 89 -30.82 37.72 38.11
CA ARG A 89 -30.98 38.50 39.35
C ARG A 89 -32.03 37.84 40.23
N ILE A 90 -31.69 37.52 41.48
CA ILE A 90 -32.55 36.71 42.34
C ILE A 90 -32.62 37.32 43.74
N LYS A 91 -33.78 37.89 44.10
CA LYS A 91 -34.04 38.48 45.41
C LYS A 91 -34.12 37.39 46.48
N GLY A 92 -33.46 37.60 47.62
CA GLY A 92 -33.48 36.68 48.77
C GLY A 92 -32.76 35.33 48.57
N ALA A 93 -32.06 35.14 47.44
CA ALA A 93 -31.40 33.87 47.16
C ALA A 93 -30.28 33.55 48.16
N VAL A 94 -30.08 32.26 48.44
CA VAL A 94 -28.86 31.77 49.07
C VAL A 94 -27.70 31.92 48.07
N PRO A 95 -26.59 32.58 48.44
CA PRO A 95 -25.47 32.78 47.52
C PRO A 95 -24.80 31.47 47.11
N GLN A 96 -24.43 31.42 45.84
CA GLN A 96 -23.59 30.39 45.23
C GLN A 96 -22.21 30.94 44.91
N LYS A 97 -21.28 30.02 44.66
CA LYS A 97 -19.89 30.37 44.31
C LYS A 97 -19.86 31.29 43.08
N GLY A 98 -19.23 32.45 43.24
CA GLY A 98 -19.06 33.46 42.20
C GLY A 98 -20.22 34.45 42.07
N ASP A 99 -21.30 34.30 42.85
CA ASP A 99 -22.40 35.28 42.89
C ASP A 99 -21.91 36.64 43.39
N ILE A 100 -22.52 37.70 42.89
CA ILE A 100 -22.37 39.06 43.43
C ILE A 100 -23.49 39.29 44.43
N LEU A 101 -23.12 39.52 45.69
CA LEU A 101 -24.04 39.87 46.75
C LEU A 101 -24.46 41.33 46.61
N VAL A 102 -25.75 41.60 46.75
CA VAL A 102 -26.31 42.95 46.72
C VAL A 102 -27.00 43.23 48.05
N TYR A 103 -26.66 44.37 48.66
CA TYR A 103 -27.26 44.87 49.89
C TYR A 103 -27.92 46.23 49.60
N SER A 104 -29.19 46.38 49.97
CA SER A 104 -29.97 47.61 49.72
C SER A 104 -29.46 48.79 50.55
N ALA A 105 -29.80 50.01 50.15
CA ALA A 105 -29.64 51.18 51.03
C ALA A 105 -30.60 51.08 52.22
N GLY A 106 -30.24 51.69 53.35
CA GLY A 106 -31.10 51.78 54.52
C GLY A 106 -30.65 52.93 55.43
N PRO A 107 -31.19 53.04 56.66
CA PRO A 107 -31.24 54.32 57.39
C PRO A 107 -29.90 55.00 57.70
N GLY A 108 -28.78 54.28 57.64
CA GLY A 108 -27.42 54.78 57.90
C GLY A 108 -26.49 54.84 56.69
N GLY A 109 -26.99 54.69 55.46
CA GLY A 109 -26.18 54.78 54.25
C GLY A 109 -26.97 54.82 52.95
N SER A 110 -26.78 55.87 52.16
CA SER A 110 -27.59 56.19 50.96
C SER A 110 -27.31 55.32 49.72
N TYR A 111 -26.27 54.49 49.76
CA TYR A 111 -25.63 53.90 48.55
C TYR A 111 -25.66 52.36 48.47
N GLY A 112 -26.00 51.64 49.55
CA GLY A 112 -25.98 50.16 49.60
C GLY A 112 -24.58 49.56 49.70
N HIS A 113 -24.45 48.23 49.58
CA HIS A 113 -23.16 47.51 49.55
C HIS A 113 -23.16 46.34 48.55
N VAL A 114 -22.00 45.96 48.01
CA VAL A 114 -21.83 44.80 47.12
C VAL A 114 -20.57 44.00 47.48
N ALA A 115 -20.61 42.68 47.23
CA ALA A 115 -19.51 41.76 47.52
C ALA A 115 -19.53 40.56 46.58
N ILE A 116 -18.49 39.72 46.60
CA ILE A 116 -18.40 38.47 45.81
C ILE A 116 -18.47 37.27 46.75
N ALA A 117 -19.37 36.33 46.51
CA ALA A 117 -19.57 35.16 47.36
C ALA A 117 -18.74 33.96 46.89
N GLU A 118 -18.00 33.32 47.80
CA GLU A 118 -17.43 31.99 47.56
C GLU A 118 -18.36 30.88 48.06
N SER A 119 -19.10 31.14 49.13
CA SER A 119 -20.17 30.29 49.66
C SER A 119 -21.14 31.15 50.50
N ALA A 120 -22.19 30.54 51.05
CA ALA A 120 -23.09 31.23 51.97
C ALA A 120 -22.37 31.83 53.21
N ASN A 121 -21.22 31.30 53.61
CA ASN A 121 -20.50 31.76 54.81
C ASN A 121 -19.15 32.43 54.50
N ILE A 122 -18.80 32.59 53.22
CA ILE A 122 -17.52 33.17 52.81
C ILE A 122 -17.75 34.14 51.66
N SER A 123 -17.31 35.38 51.86
CA SER A 123 -17.45 36.46 50.87
C SER A 123 -16.26 37.41 50.90
N TYR A 124 -16.08 38.14 49.80
CA TYR A 124 -15.00 39.08 49.58
C TYR A 124 -15.56 40.48 49.40
N HIS A 125 -15.14 41.39 50.28
CA HIS A 125 -15.68 42.74 50.37
C HIS A 125 -14.56 43.76 50.21
N GLN A 126 -14.85 44.91 49.61
CA GLN A 126 -13.99 46.09 49.63
C GLN A 126 -14.79 47.28 50.16
N ASN A 127 -14.13 48.19 50.87
CA ASN A 127 -14.76 49.29 51.61
C ASN A 127 -15.76 48.81 52.67
N TYR A 128 -15.52 47.63 53.22
CA TYR A 128 -16.26 47.14 54.37
C TYR A 128 -15.71 47.81 55.63
N ASN A 129 -16.57 48.45 56.44
CA ASN A 129 -16.17 49.25 57.61
C ASN A 129 -15.09 50.30 57.31
N ASN A 130 -15.23 51.01 56.18
CA ASN A 130 -14.26 52.01 55.70
C ASN A 130 -12.85 51.46 55.41
N VAL A 131 -12.70 50.13 55.28
CA VAL A 131 -11.43 49.51 54.89
C VAL A 131 -11.38 49.37 53.37
N GLN A 132 -10.63 50.26 52.71
CA GLN A 132 -10.56 50.40 51.24
C GLN A 132 -9.70 49.33 50.52
N ILE A 133 -9.52 48.16 51.12
CA ILE A 133 -8.84 46.99 50.53
C ILE A 133 -9.80 45.80 50.50
N VAL A 134 -9.53 44.82 49.63
CA VAL A 134 -10.31 43.59 49.58
C VAL A 134 -10.03 42.74 50.81
N GLN A 135 -11.09 42.38 51.52
CA GLN A 135 -11.09 41.56 52.73
C GLN A 135 -11.91 40.29 52.51
N LYS A 136 -11.36 39.15 52.94
CA LYS A 136 -12.12 37.92 53.09
C LYS A 136 -12.92 37.96 54.40
N LYS A 137 -14.19 37.61 54.35
CA LYS A 137 -15.08 37.48 55.51
C LYS A 137 -15.60 36.04 55.59
N THR A 138 -15.78 35.54 56.81
CA THR A 138 -16.16 34.15 57.11
C THR A 138 -17.41 34.07 57.98
N PHE A 139 -18.36 34.97 57.73
CA PHE A 139 -19.67 34.98 58.37
C PHE A 139 -20.77 34.85 57.31
N ALA A 140 -21.97 34.47 57.73
CA ALA A 140 -23.11 34.26 56.83
C ALA A 140 -23.42 35.53 56.02
N TYR A 141 -23.79 35.37 54.74
CA TYR A 141 -24.14 36.46 53.83
C TYR A 141 -25.25 37.39 54.33
N ASN A 142 -26.07 36.90 55.26
CA ASN A 142 -27.16 37.62 55.92
C ASN A 142 -26.88 37.85 57.43
N SER A 143 -25.64 37.66 57.89
CA SER A 143 -25.29 37.79 59.30
C SER A 143 -25.54 39.23 59.78
N PRO A 144 -26.28 39.44 60.89
CA PRO A 144 -26.52 40.76 61.48
C PRO A 144 -25.24 41.44 62.02
N SER A 145 -24.13 40.71 62.08
CA SER A 145 -22.84 41.23 62.51
C SER A 145 -22.22 42.10 61.41
N TYR A 146 -22.44 43.41 61.53
CA TYR A 146 -21.61 44.49 60.98
C TYR A 146 -21.83 44.98 59.54
N ILE A 147 -22.85 44.51 58.85
CA ILE A 147 -23.60 45.47 58.05
C ILE A 147 -24.73 45.84 58.99
N ASN A 148 -24.59 46.97 59.71
CA ASN A 148 -25.61 47.44 60.63
C ASN A 148 -27.01 47.24 60.01
N ASN A 149 -28.09 47.23 60.81
CA ASN A 149 -29.50 47.23 60.36
C ASN A 149 -29.86 48.31 59.28
N TYR A 150 -28.87 49.02 58.77
CA TYR A 150 -28.81 50.04 57.75
C TYR A 150 -28.57 49.59 56.31
N THR A 151 -28.11 48.38 55.95
CA THR A 151 -28.12 47.93 54.53
C THR A 151 -28.50 46.45 54.40
N PRO A 152 -29.80 46.11 54.36
CA PRO A 152 -30.26 44.73 54.40
C PRO A 152 -29.84 43.95 53.14
N TYR A 153 -29.53 42.66 53.32
CA TYR A 153 -29.27 41.76 52.21
C TYR A 153 -30.48 41.71 51.27
N TRP A 154 -30.26 42.06 50.00
CA TRP A 154 -31.31 42.11 49.00
C TRP A 154 -31.41 40.79 48.22
N GLY A 155 -30.28 40.22 47.84
CA GLY A 155 -30.22 39.05 46.98
C GLY A 155 -28.90 38.96 46.23
N VAL A 156 -28.90 38.21 45.13
CA VAL A 156 -27.71 38.03 44.28
C VAL A 156 -27.92 38.45 42.85
N ILE A 157 -26.82 38.83 42.20
CA ILE A 157 -26.65 38.69 40.76
C ILE A 157 -25.80 37.45 40.53
N ARG A 158 -26.30 36.53 39.71
CA ARG A 158 -25.68 35.26 39.38
C ARG A 158 -25.11 35.30 37.95
N PRO A 159 -23.78 35.34 37.80
CA PRO A 159 -23.16 35.20 36.50
C PRO A 159 -23.50 33.86 35.85
N ASN A 160 -23.71 33.88 34.52
CA ASN A 160 -23.83 32.66 33.73
C ASN A 160 -22.43 32.07 33.48
N PHE A 161 -21.86 31.39 34.47
CA PHE A 161 -20.55 30.77 34.31
C PHE A 161 -20.56 29.71 33.21
N SER A 162 -19.49 29.66 32.40
CA SER A 162 -19.29 28.53 31.49
C SER A 162 -19.22 27.26 32.33
N SER A 163 -20.14 26.32 32.08
CA SER A 163 -20.17 25.06 32.82
C SER A 163 -18.91 24.28 32.48
N GLY A 164 -17.93 24.29 33.38
CA GLY A 164 -16.85 23.32 33.36
C GLY A 164 -17.45 21.94 33.56
N SER A 165 -17.74 21.23 32.46
CA SER A 165 -18.16 19.83 32.54
C SER A 165 -17.08 19.03 33.26
N THR A 166 -17.45 18.39 34.37
CA THR A 166 -16.63 17.43 35.12
C THR A 166 -16.65 16.04 34.50
N ALA A 167 -17.44 15.83 33.43
CA ALA A 167 -17.51 14.55 32.74
C ALA A 167 -16.20 14.29 32.01
N LYS A 168 -15.49 13.22 32.38
CA LYS A 168 -14.26 12.80 31.70
C LYS A 168 -14.58 12.27 30.29
N PRO A 169 -13.60 12.30 29.36
CA PRO A 169 -13.69 11.55 28.12
C PRO A 169 -13.94 10.04 28.34
N SER A 170 -14.42 9.35 27.32
CA SER A 170 -14.60 7.90 27.29
C SER A 170 -13.88 7.32 26.07
N ILE A 171 -13.09 6.27 26.27
CA ILE A 171 -12.33 5.58 25.22
C ILE A 171 -12.95 4.20 25.00
N THR A 172 -13.35 3.91 23.76
CA THR A 172 -14.00 2.64 23.37
C THR A 172 -13.51 2.16 22.00
N ASN A 173 -13.93 0.98 21.56
CA ASN A 173 -13.63 0.43 20.21
C ASN A 173 -12.14 0.42 19.86
N VAL A 174 -11.29 0.07 20.83
CA VAL A 174 -9.84 -0.01 20.61
C VAL A 174 -9.51 -1.17 19.66
N LYS A 175 -8.74 -0.90 18.60
CA LYS A 175 -8.35 -1.89 17.58
C LYS A 175 -6.88 -1.75 17.21
N VAL A 176 -6.24 -2.89 16.96
CA VAL A 176 -4.92 -3.00 16.36
C VAL A 176 -5.08 -3.53 14.94
N THR A 177 -4.45 -2.87 13.97
CA THR A 177 -4.54 -3.20 12.55
C THR A 177 -3.21 -2.93 11.85
N ALA A 178 -3.10 -3.36 10.59
CA ALA A 178 -1.95 -3.08 9.72
C ALA A 178 -0.59 -3.41 10.38
N ILE A 179 -0.51 -4.58 11.02
CA ILE A 179 0.71 -5.07 11.66
C ILE A 179 1.69 -5.48 10.55
N SER A 180 2.90 -4.91 10.59
CA SER A 180 4.02 -5.25 9.73
C SER A 180 5.33 -5.18 10.53
N ARG A 181 6.44 -5.58 9.90
CA ARG A 181 7.80 -5.41 10.45
C ARG A 181 8.15 -3.97 10.84
N ASP A 182 7.46 -3.00 10.25
CA ASP A 182 7.64 -1.57 10.52
C ASP A 182 6.70 -1.05 11.63
N GLY A 183 5.90 -1.92 12.24
CA GLY A 183 5.00 -1.62 13.37
C GLY A 183 3.52 -1.84 13.05
N TYR A 184 2.62 -1.12 13.73
CA TYR A 184 1.17 -1.31 13.60
C TYR A 184 0.39 0.00 13.77
N THR A 185 -0.91 -0.07 13.51
CA THR A 185 -1.85 1.04 13.71
C THR A 185 -2.81 0.73 14.86
N VAL A 186 -2.90 1.65 15.81
CA VAL A 186 -3.90 1.65 16.88
C VAL A 186 -5.01 2.64 16.53
N SER A 187 -6.27 2.24 16.68
CA SER A 187 -7.40 3.16 16.61
C SER A 187 -8.35 2.98 17.78
N CYS A 188 -9.07 4.05 18.14
CA CYS A 188 -10.10 4.03 19.17
C CYS A 188 -11.18 5.09 18.89
N THR A 189 -12.34 4.94 19.50
CA THR A 189 -13.40 5.96 19.53
C THR A 189 -13.32 6.72 20.84
N VAL A 190 -13.29 8.05 20.79
CA VAL A 190 -13.29 8.93 21.96
C VAL A 190 -14.52 9.81 21.95
N THR A 191 -15.31 9.75 23.02
CA THR A 191 -16.57 10.51 23.21
C THR A 191 -16.64 11.11 24.61
N GLY A 192 -17.67 11.92 24.87
CA GLY A 192 -17.81 12.63 26.16
C GLY A 192 -16.77 13.73 26.34
N GLY A 193 -16.64 14.26 27.55
CA GLY A 193 -15.70 15.35 27.85
C GLY A 193 -16.17 16.74 27.42
N ASN A 194 -15.47 17.77 27.91
CA ASN A 194 -15.57 19.12 27.38
C ASN A 194 -14.63 19.27 26.18
N LYS A 195 -15.10 18.82 24.99
CA LYS A 195 -14.38 18.88 23.71
C LYS A 195 -12.97 18.29 23.76
N ILE A 196 -12.78 17.15 23.12
CA ILE A 196 -11.47 16.47 23.10
C ILE A 196 -10.41 17.36 22.46
N ASN A 197 -9.34 17.63 23.23
CA ASN A 197 -8.19 18.44 22.85
C ASN A 197 -7.15 17.60 22.09
N ARG A 198 -6.81 16.44 22.64
CA ARG A 198 -5.82 15.52 22.07
C ARG A 198 -6.00 14.10 22.60
N VAL A 199 -5.52 13.13 21.82
CA VAL A 199 -5.37 11.74 22.25
C VAL A 199 -3.94 11.29 21.99
N GLN A 200 -3.28 10.71 23.00
CA GLN A 200 -1.88 10.28 22.95
C GLN A 200 -1.76 8.77 23.09
N PHE A 201 -0.77 8.20 22.39
CA PHE A 201 -0.53 6.76 22.24
C PHE A 201 0.87 6.37 22.72
N PRO A 202 1.24 6.61 23.99
CA PRO A 202 2.53 6.18 24.52
C PRO A 202 2.70 4.68 24.33
N THR A 203 3.83 4.30 23.75
CA THR A 203 4.14 2.93 23.34
C THR A 203 5.56 2.58 23.74
N TRP A 204 5.80 1.30 23.99
CA TRP A 204 7.11 0.73 24.31
C TRP A 204 7.15 -0.72 23.86
N THR A 205 8.35 -1.25 23.69
CA THR A 205 8.57 -2.68 23.51
C THR A 205 8.53 -3.37 24.86
N VAL A 206 7.86 -4.53 24.97
CA VAL A 206 7.85 -5.31 26.23
C VAL A 206 9.25 -5.89 26.52
N TYR A 207 10.08 -5.99 25.48
CA TYR A 207 11.49 -6.32 25.61
C TYR A 207 12.18 -5.26 26.49
N LYS A 208 12.93 -5.69 27.51
CA LYS A 208 13.65 -4.82 28.47
C LYS A 208 12.82 -3.79 29.26
N GLY A 209 11.49 -3.78 29.12
CA GLY A 209 10.59 -3.06 30.01
C GLY A 209 9.95 -1.86 29.34
N GLN A 210 10.22 -0.64 29.81
CA GLN A 210 9.77 0.62 29.19
C GLN A 210 10.98 1.51 28.87
N ASP A 211 12.13 0.91 28.59
CA ASP A 211 13.39 1.62 28.37
C ASP A 211 13.36 2.48 27.10
N ASP A 212 12.51 2.12 26.13
CA ASP A 212 12.29 2.84 24.88
C ASP A 212 11.04 3.77 24.92
N LEU A 213 10.35 3.86 26.06
CA LEU A 213 9.25 4.81 26.22
C LEU A 213 9.79 6.24 26.24
N ALA A 214 9.24 7.10 25.39
CA ALA A 214 9.58 8.53 25.39
C ALA A 214 9.34 9.15 26.78
N SER A 215 10.39 9.65 27.43
CA SER A 215 10.32 10.22 28.79
C SER A 215 9.37 11.43 28.90
N ASN A 216 9.12 12.14 27.80
CA ASN A 216 8.20 13.26 27.69
C ASN A 216 6.83 12.90 27.07
N TRP A 217 6.44 11.62 27.07
CA TRP A 217 5.25 11.16 26.34
C TRP A 217 3.98 11.96 26.66
N SER A 218 3.80 12.45 27.89
CA SER A 218 2.60 13.21 28.30
C SER A 218 2.45 14.57 27.60
N THR A 219 3.54 15.15 27.07
CA THR A 219 3.53 16.41 26.33
C THR A 219 3.94 16.25 24.86
N ASN A 220 4.56 15.12 24.52
CA ASN A 220 5.09 14.84 23.20
C ASN A 220 3.99 14.85 22.13
N THR A 221 4.16 15.72 21.13
CA THR A 221 3.23 15.89 20.01
C THR A 221 3.36 14.79 18.96
N SER A 222 4.51 14.11 18.86
CA SER A 222 4.74 13.07 17.84
C SER A 222 3.90 11.81 18.07
N ILE A 223 3.44 11.57 19.29
CA ILE A 223 2.58 10.44 19.66
C ILE A 223 1.09 10.78 19.73
N ARG A 224 0.70 11.96 19.22
CA ARG A 224 -0.71 12.36 19.15
C ARG A 224 -1.38 11.69 17.95
N GLY A 225 -2.54 11.08 18.17
CA GLY A 225 -3.32 10.48 17.09
C GLY A 225 -3.92 11.53 16.17
N SER A 226 -4.22 11.12 14.95
CA SER A 226 -5.01 11.89 14.00
C SER A 226 -6.51 11.62 14.20
N GLN A 227 -7.33 12.67 14.14
CA GLN A 227 -8.77 12.60 14.37
C GLN A 227 -9.57 12.54 13.06
N SER A 228 -10.57 11.65 13.00
CA SER A 228 -11.62 11.63 11.98
C SER A 228 -12.97 11.35 12.67
N GLY A 229 -13.80 12.38 12.78
CA GLY A 229 -15.00 12.34 13.63
C GLY A 229 -14.63 12.06 15.09
N ASN A 230 -15.23 11.02 15.68
CA ASN A 230 -14.89 10.56 17.03
C ASN A 230 -13.78 9.49 17.04
N THR A 231 -13.23 9.12 15.90
CA THR A 231 -12.18 8.10 15.79
C THR A 231 -10.80 8.75 15.82
N TRP A 232 -9.91 8.23 16.66
CA TRP A 232 -8.52 8.62 16.75
C TRP A 232 -7.64 7.47 16.31
N THR A 233 -6.67 7.75 15.46
CA THR A 233 -5.78 6.74 14.88
C THR A 233 -4.32 7.14 15.02
N PHE A 234 -3.45 6.20 15.35
CA PHE A 234 -2.01 6.41 15.48
C PHE A 234 -1.21 5.24 14.91
N ARG A 235 -0.17 5.54 14.15
CA ARG A 235 0.74 4.55 13.57
C ARG A 235 2.00 4.46 14.44
N VAL A 236 2.14 3.36 15.17
CA VAL A 236 3.31 3.06 16.02
C VAL A 236 4.45 2.51 15.16
N LYS A 237 5.51 3.29 14.91
CA LYS A 237 6.61 2.84 14.05
C LYS A 237 7.66 2.08 14.85
N ALA A 238 8.06 0.91 14.38
CA ALA A 238 9.16 0.16 15.01
C ALA A 238 10.49 0.94 15.03
N SER A 239 10.70 1.86 14.08
CA SER A 239 11.86 2.76 14.04
C SER A 239 11.98 3.67 15.26
N ASP A 240 10.85 3.99 15.91
CA ASP A 240 10.81 4.88 17.07
C ASP A 240 11.14 4.10 18.37
N HIS A 241 11.34 2.78 18.24
CA HIS A 241 11.51 1.79 19.29
C HIS A 241 12.68 0.86 18.97
N ASN A 242 13.80 1.44 18.54
CA ASN A 242 15.06 0.76 18.23
C ASN A 242 14.97 -0.39 17.20
N ASN A 243 13.89 -0.44 16.40
CA ASN A 243 13.61 -1.54 15.47
C ASN A 243 13.58 -2.92 16.15
N GLU A 244 13.15 -2.99 17.41
CA GLU A 244 13.12 -4.23 18.17
C GLU A 244 12.04 -5.21 17.66
N GLU A 245 12.29 -6.50 17.82
CA GLU A 245 11.30 -7.55 17.57
C GLU A 245 10.61 -7.90 18.89
N GLY A 246 9.29 -8.09 18.85
CA GLY A 246 8.56 -8.58 20.01
C GLY A 246 7.18 -7.98 20.14
N TYR A 247 6.60 -8.13 21.34
CA TYR A 247 5.36 -7.45 21.67
C TYR A 247 5.63 -5.97 21.96
N TYR A 248 4.86 -5.12 21.31
CA TYR A 248 4.74 -3.71 21.64
C TYR A 248 3.46 -3.52 22.45
N SER A 249 3.49 -2.62 23.43
CA SER A 249 2.33 -2.28 24.26
C SER A 249 2.03 -0.79 24.13
N THR A 250 0.79 -0.46 23.78
CA THR A 250 0.35 0.94 23.63
C THR A 250 -0.72 1.28 24.67
N HIS A 251 -0.48 2.32 25.45
CA HIS A 251 -1.52 2.96 26.26
C HIS A 251 -2.23 4.06 25.46
N ILE A 252 -3.44 4.43 25.88
CA ILE A 252 -4.19 5.53 25.25
C ILE A 252 -4.62 6.51 26.33
N TYR A 253 -4.37 7.81 26.10
CA TYR A 253 -4.80 8.90 26.98
C TYR A 253 -5.55 9.96 26.17
N ALA A 254 -6.78 10.26 26.57
CA ALA A 254 -7.60 11.32 25.97
C ALA A 254 -7.74 12.50 26.93
N TYR A 255 -7.44 13.70 26.43
CA TYR A 255 -7.50 14.95 27.17
C TYR A 255 -8.59 15.83 26.55
N ASP A 256 -9.40 16.46 27.37
CA ASP A 256 -10.36 17.49 26.94
C ASP A 256 -9.85 18.92 27.23
N ASN A 257 -10.58 19.93 26.78
CA ASN A 257 -10.21 21.33 26.99
C ASN A 257 -10.37 21.82 28.43
N ALA A 258 -11.13 21.10 29.26
CA ALA A 258 -11.27 21.38 30.68
C ALA A 258 -10.14 20.74 31.52
N GLY A 259 -9.22 20.01 30.87
CA GLY A 259 -8.11 19.33 31.54
C GLY A 259 -8.47 17.97 32.11
N ASN A 260 -9.69 17.46 31.85
CA ASN A 260 -10.06 16.11 32.25
C ASN A 260 -9.31 15.07 31.41
N VAL A 261 -8.93 13.96 32.04
CA VAL A 261 -8.25 12.84 31.38
C VAL A 261 -9.01 11.54 31.53
N ALA A 262 -9.02 10.77 30.45
CA ALA A 262 -9.35 9.35 30.44
C ALA A 262 -8.16 8.54 29.95
N SER A 263 -7.95 7.37 30.54
CA SER A 263 -6.93 6.42 30.12
C SER A 263 -7.53 5.06 29.79
N TYR A 264 -6.91 4.36 28.84
CA TYR A 264 -7.19 2.96 28.55
C TYR A 264 -5.90 2.15 28.76
N GLN A 265 -5.86 1.40 29.86
CA GLN A 265 -4.71 0.58 30.29
C GLN A 265 -5.04 -0.91 30.47
N PRO A 266 -6.21 -1.31 31.03
CA PRO A 266 -6.56 -2.73 31.10
C PRO A 266 -6.75 -3.31 29.70
N GLY A 267 -5.99 -4.35 29.34
CA GLY A 267 -6.03 -4.92 28.00
C GLY A 267 -5.46 -4.00 26.92
N SER A 268 -4.45 -3.19 27.26
CA SER A 268 -3.78 -2.29 26.33
C SER A 268 -3.49 -2.94 24.98
N PRO A 269 -3.79 -2.23 23.87
CA PRO A 269 -3.52 -2.74 22.54
C PRO A 269 -2.06 -3.16 22.44
N SER A 270 -1.85 -4.42 22.08
CA SER A 270 -0.54 -5.00 21.85
C SER A 270 -0.47 -5.67 20.49
N ALA A 271 0.71 -5.61 19.89
CA ALA A 271 1.01 -6.24 18.61
C ALA A 271 2.37 -6.92 18.69
N TYR A 272 2.46 -8.15 18.20
CA TYR A 272 3.76 -8.78 17.97
C TYR A 272 4.30 -8.30 16.62
N VAL A 273 5.34 -7.47 16.64
CA VAL A 273 6.07 -7.04 15.45
C VAL A 273 7.16 -8.07 15.19
N ASP A 274 7.01 -8.80 14.09
CA ASP A 274 7.94 -9.81 13.63
C ASP A 274 8.90 -9.21 12.60
N ARG A 275 10.20 -9.33 12.85
CA ARG A 275 11.26 -8.80 11.98
C ARG A 275 12.21 -9.89 11.53
N THR A 276 11.94 -11.14 11.93
CA THR A 276 12.70 -12.31 11.52
C THR A 276 12.26 -12.69 10.11
N ASN A 277 13.23 -12.95 9.25
CA ASN A 277 12.92 -13.36 7.89
C ASN A 277 12.37 -14.80 7.86
N PRO A 278 11.44 -15.11 6.93
CA PRO A 278 10.95 -16.46 6.75
C PRO A 278 12.07 -17.42 6.36
N THR A 279 11.92 -18.69 6.74
CA THR A 279 12.91 -19.74 6.47
C THR A 279 12.52 -20.58 5.26
N VAL A 280 13.51 -21.02 4.48
CA VAL A 280 13.35 -21.88 3.31
C VAL A 280 14.23 -23.11 3.38
N SER A 281 13.69 -24.27 3.00
CA SER A 281 14.43 -25.54 2.97
C SER A 281 13.84 -26.50 1.93
N ASN A 282 14.48 -27.67 1.76
CA ASN A 282 13.97 -28.77 0.92
C ASN A 282 13.63 -28.37 -0.53
N ILE A 283 14.45 -27.51 -1.15
CA ILE A 283 14.24 -27.10 -2.55
C ILE A 283 14.49 -28.30 -3.48
N LYS A 284 13.50 -28.62 -4.33
CA LYS A 284 13.53 -29.79 -5.22
C LYS A 284 12.95 -29.46 -6.59
N ILE A 285 13.56 -30.06 -7.61
CA ILE A 285 13.04 -30.13 -8.98
C ILE A 285 12.41 -31.51 -9.20
N SER A 286 11.26 -31.55 -9.87
CA SER A 286 10.56 -32.79 -10.24
C SER A 286 9.79 -32.62 -11.55
N ASN A 287 9.24 -33.72 -12.09
CA ASN A 287 8.38 -33.72 -13.28
C ASN A 287 8.99 -32.98 -14.50
N VAL A 288 10.31 -33.13 -14.69
CA VAL A 288 11.02 -32.55 -15.83
C VAL A 288 10.62 -33.27 -17.11
N SER A 289 10.21 -32.49 -18.10
CA SER A 289 9.74 -32.96 -19.41
C SER A 289 9.93 -31.87 -20.46
N GLU A 290 9.67 -32.18 -21.74
CA GLU A 290 9.71 -31.19 -22.82
C GLU A 290 8.69 -30.05 -22.64
N SER A 291 7.67 -30.21 -21.79
CA SER A 291 6.69 -29.15 -21.49
C SER A 291 7.04 -28.30 -20.26
N GLY A 292 8.16 -28.60 -19.58
CA GLY A 292 8.63 -27.87 -18.39
C GLY A 292 8.83 -28.78 -17.16
N TYR A 293 8.88 -28.19 -15.97
CA TYR A 293 9.23 -28.85 -14.70
C TYR A 293 8.49 -28.26 -13.49
N THR A 294 8.57 -28.94 -12.34
CA THR A 294 7.98 -28.47 -11.08
C THR A 294 9.07 -28.16 -10.06
N VAL A 295 9.03 -26.95 -9.50
CA VAL A 295 9.84 -26.52 -8.36
C VAL A 295 9.02 -26.66 -7.09
N SER A 296 9.63 -27.15 -6.02
CA SER A 296 9.00 -27.20 -4.70
C SER A 296 9.98 -26.84 -3.60
N CYS A 297 9.49 -26.25 -2.52
CA CYS A 297 10.27 -25.94 -1.32
C CYS A 297 9.39 -26.02 -0.07
N THR A 298 10.02 -26.09 1.10
CA THR A 298 9.37 -25.88 2.40
C THR A 298 9.63 -24.45 2.84
N ALA A 299 8.58 -23.73 3.26
CA ALA A 299 8.70 -22.39 3.82
C ALA A 299 7.96 -22.29 5.15
N THR A 300 8.60 -21.67 6.14
CA THR A 300 8.06 -21.51 7.50
C THR A 300 8.42 -20.17 8.10
N ASP A 301 7.51 -19.62 8.88
CA ASP A 301 7.69 -18.36 9.59
C ASP A 301 6.76 -18.29 10.82
N ARG A 302 7.13 -17.51 11.84
CA ARG A 302 6.33 -17.35 13.07
C ARG A 302 5.00 -16.65 12.79
N SER A 303 5.02 -15.59 11.99
CA SER A 303 3.82 -14.85 11.58
C SER A 303 3.03 -15.56 10.48
N GLY A 304 3.63 -16.60 9.89
CA GLY A 304 3.07 -17.38 8.81
C GLY A 304 3.34 -16.73 7.46
N ILE A 305 3.34 -17.57 6.43
CA ILE A 305 3.68 -17.16 5.07
C ILE A 305 2.48 -16.50 4.38
N ASP A 306 2.68 -15.31 3.79
CA ASP A 306 1.72 -14.65 2.89
C ASP A 306 1.80 -15.27 1.49
N ARG A 307 3.02 -15.35 0.94
CA ARG A 307 3.22 -15.82 -0.43
C ARG A 307 4.60 -16.36 -0.71
N VAL A 308 4.67 -17.26 -1.70
CA VAL A 308 5.91 -17.74 -2.29
C VAL A 308 5.85 -17.55 -3.79
N GLN A 309 6.78 -16.77 -4.33
CA GLN A 309 6.91 -16.46 -5.76
C GLN A 309 8.07 -17.24 -6.38
N PHE A 310 7.88 -17.67 -7.61
CA PHE A 310 8.82 -18.48 -8.39
C PHE A 310 9.16 -17.82 -9.75
N PRO A 311 9.68 -16.58 -9.77
CA PRO A 311 10.11 -15.95 -11.01
C PRO A 311 11.09 -16.87 -11.74
N THR A 312 10.79 -17.10 -13.01
CA THR A 312 11.53 -18.05 -13.85
C THR A 312 11.85 -17.39 -15.18
N TRP A 313 12.99 -17.73 -15.75
CA TRP A 313 13.42 -17.27 -17.07
C TRP A 313 14.31 -18.31 -17.72
N THR A 314 14.41 -18.28 -19.04
CA THR A 314 15.41 -19.07 -19.75
C THR A 314 16.73 -18.29 -19.82
N SER A 315 17.86 -18.99 -19.88
CA SER A 315 19.16 -18.31 -20.13
C SER A 315 19.28 -17.76 -21.55
N TYR A 316 18.33 -18.05 -22.45
CA TYR A 316 18.31 -17.52 -23.79
C TYR A 316 17.86 -16.04 -23.72
N ASN A 317 18.56 -15.14 -24.41
CA ASN A 317 18.27 -13.70 -24.36
C ASN A 317 18.13 -13.09 -22.94
N PHE A 318 18.87 -13.65 -21.96
CA PHE A 318 18.94 -13.22 -20.56
C PHE A 318 17.69 -13.46 -19.70
N GLN A 319 16.80 -12.47 -19.57
CA GLN A 319 15.58 -12.53 -18.74
C GLN A 319 14.40 -11.90 -19.48
N ASP A 320 14.45 -11.91 -20.81
CA ASP A 320 13.43 -11.27 -21.66
C ASP A 320 12.08 -12.00 -21.63
N ASP A 321 12.02 -13.17 -21.00
CA ASP A 321 10.85 -14.04 -20.83
C ASP A 321 10.41 -14.20 -19.35
N ILE A 322 11.01 -13.45 -18.42
CA ILE A 322 10.57 -13.45 -17.02
C ILE A 322 9.14 -12.91 -16.89
N GLN A 323 8.33 -13.52 -16.03
CA GLN A 323 6.97 -13.02 -15.79
C GLN A 323 7.01 -11.55 -15.30
N PRO A 324 6.33 -10.60 -15.98
CA PRO A 324 6.27 -9.22 -15.54
C PRO A 324 5.61 -9.09 -14.16
N ASN A 325 6.11 -8.16 -13.34
CA ASN A 325 5.62 -7.89 -11.98
C ASN A 325 5.56 -9.14 -11.07
N TRP A 326 6.46 -10.11 -11.25
CA TRP A 326 6.48 -11.39 -10.54
C TRP A 326 6.39 -11.29 -9.01
N MET A 327 6.81 -10.17 -8.41
CA MET A 327 6.76 -9.96 -6.95
C MET A 327 5.33 -10.04 -6.39
N THR A 328 4.34 -9.64 -7.19
CA THR A 328 2.90 -9.60 -6.82
C THR A 328 2.02 -10.41 -7.77
N ASN A 329 2.50 -10.74 -8.97
CA ASN A 329 1.76 -11.50 -9.96
C ASN A 329 1.39 -12.90 -9.44
N THR A 330 0.13 -13.30 -9.60
CA THR A 330 -0.34 -14.63 -9.20
C THR A 330 0.12 -15.73 -10.14
N SER A 331 0.52 -15.41 -11.38
CA SER A 331 1.07 -16.40 -12.32
C SER A 331 2.43 -16.93 -11.88
N ALA A 332 3.19 -16.19 -11.07
CA ALA A 332 4.45 -16.65 -10.49
C ALA A 332 4.27 -17.29 -9.10
N ARG A 333 3.03 -17.33 -8.57
CA ARG A 333 2.76 -17.75 -7.20
C ARG A 333 2.65 -19.27 -7.10
N GLY A 334 3.34 -19.85 -6.12
CA GLY A 334 3.24 -21.28 -5.81
C GLY A 334 1.89 -21.66 -5.18
N THR A 335 1.51 -22.91 -5.43
CA THR A 335 0.42 -23.60 -4.72
C THR A 335 0.91 -24.15 -3.38
N VAL A 336 0.04 -24.19 -2.36
CA VAL A 336 0.41 -24.57 -0.99
C VAL A 336 -0.28 -25.85 -0.53
N ASN A 337 0.47 -26.74 0.13
CA ASN A 337 -0.04 -27.89 0.86
C ASN A 337 0.76 -28.08 2.15
N GLY A 338 0.17 -27.71 3.29
CA GLY A 338 0.90 -27.56 4.55
C GLY A 338 2.01 -26.51 4.42
N ASN A 339 3.23 -26.86 4.81
CA ASN A 339 4.40 -25.97 4.66
C ASN A 339 5.13 -26.14 3.32
N THR A 340 4.58 -26.93 2.39
CA THR A 340 5.20 -27.17 1.08
C THR A 340 4.56 -26.27 0.02
N TYR A 341 5.40 -25.50 -0.66
CA TYR A 341 5.02 -24.64 -1.78
C TYR A 341 5.53 -25.25 -3.08
N SER A 342 4.68 -25.33 -4.09
CA SER A 342 4.99 -25.95 -5.38
C SER A 342 4.55 -25.09 -6.54
N TYR A 343 5.41 -24.97 -7.54
CA TYR A 343 5.17 -24.19 -8.75
C TYR A 343 5.50 -25.01 -9.99
N ARG A 344 4.60 -24.99 -10.96
CA ARG A 344 4.79 -25.64 -12.26
C ARG A 344 5.28 -24.59 -13.26
N VAL A 345 6.52 -24.75 -13.71
CA VAL A 345 7.08 -23.97 -14.81
C VAL A 345 6.64 -24.61 -16.12
N ASN A 346 5.95 -23.85 -16.98
CA ASN A 346 5.59 -24.31 -18.32
C ASN A 346 6.39 -23.54 -19.37
N ILE A 347 6.92 -24.25 -20.35
CA ILE A 347 7.69 -23.62 -21.44
C ILE A 347 6.85 -22.61 -22.26
N THR A 348 5.53 -22.78 -22.28
CA THR A 348 4.61 -21.89 -22.99
C THR A 348 4.60 -20.49 -22.40
N ASP A 349 4.92 -20.37 -21.12
CA ASP A 349 5.02 -19.10 -20.40
C ASP A 349 6.36 -18.41 -20.66
N HIS A 350 7.28 -19.12 -21.33
CA HIS A 350 8.68 -18.77 -21.58
C HIS A 350 9.01 -18.88 -23.08
N LYS A 351 8.11 -18.33 -23.92
CA LYS A 351 8.24 -18.25 -25.40
C LYS A 351 8.50 -19.59 -26.11
N ASN A 352 8.20 -20.71 -25.46
CA ASN A 352 8.54 -22.07 -25.91
C ASN A 352 10.05 -22.28 -26.13
N GLU A 353 10.87 -21.59 -25.34
CA GLU A 353 12.34 -21.68 -25.40
C GLU A 353 12.85 -22.96 -24.72
N TYR A 354 14.00 -23.44 -25.16
CA TYR A 354 14.64 -24.66 -24.65
C TYR A 354 16.02 -24.33 -24.07
N GLY A 355 16.58 -25.26 -23.31
CA GLY A 355 17.88 -25.07 -22.67
C GLY A 355 17.76 -24.86 -21.16
N ASN A 356 18.68 -24.10 -20.57
CA ASN A 356 18.72 -23.89 -19.13
C ASN A 356 17.65 -22.89 -18.69
N TYR A 357 16.83 -23.31 -17.74
CA TYR A 357 15.90 -22.47 -17.02
C TYR A 357 16.44 -22.16 -15.63
N ASN A 358 16.20 -20.94 -15.17
CA ASN A 358 16.58 -20.46 -13.86
C ASN A 358 15.32 -20.05 -13.11
N THR A 359 15.11 -20.61 -11.92
CA THR A 359 14.00 -20.22 -11.04
C THR A 359 14.55 -19.71 -9.72
N HIS A 360 14.19 -18.49 -9.38
CA HIS A 360 14.37 -17.96 -8.03
C HIS A 360 13.10 -18.21 -7.21
N ILE A 361 13.25 -18.23 -5.89
CA ILE A 361 12.19 -18.45 -4.92
C ILE A 361 12.21 -17.27 -3.98
N TYR A 362 11.10 -16.55 -3.84
CA TYR A 362 10.94 -15.44 -2.90
C TYR A 362 9.77 -15.74 -1.96
N ILE A 363 10.04 -15.74 -0.66
CA ILE A 363 9.05 -16.07 0.36
C ILE A 363 8.81 -14.81 1.18
N TYR A 364 7.55 -14.41 1.26
CA TYR A 364 7.10 -13.28 2.05
C TYR A 364 6.20 -13.78 3.17
N ASP A 365 6.44 -13.32 4.39
CA ASP A 365 5.54 -13.56 5.51
C ASP A 365 4.38 -12.55 5.54
N LYS A 366 3.47 -12.70 6.50
CA LYS A 366 2.33 -11.79 6.67
C LYS A 366 2.69 -10.40 7.19
N GLN A 367 3.92 -10.20 7.71
CA GLN A 367 4.40 -8.93 8.23
C GLN A 367 5.33 -8.17 7.26
N GLY A 368 5.59 -8.76 6.09
CA GLY A 368 6.39 -8.16 5.02
C GLY A 368 7.89 -8.51 5.07
N ASN A 369 8.34 -9.42 5.92
CA ASN A 369 9.71 -9.92 5.85
C ASN A 369 9.87 -10.87 4.67
N CYS A 370 11.09 -10.97 4.14
CA CYS A 370 11.35 -11.72 2.92
C CYS A 370 12.66 -12.51 2.98
N THR A 371 12.65 -13.69 2.38
CA THR A 371 13.87 -14.45 2.06
C THR A 371 13.82 -14.94 0.63
N SER A 372 14.98 -14.93 -0.02
CA SER A 372 15.17 -15.47 -1.34
C SER A 372 16.07 -16.71 -1.34
N ALA A 373 15.84 -17.59 -2.31
CA ALA A 373 16.70 -18.72 -2.61
C ALA A 373 16.67 -19.01 -4.12
N THR A 374 17.62 -19.82 -4.59
CA THR A 374 17.70 -20.23 -6.00
C THR A 374 17.44 -21.72 -6.10
N ALA A 375 16.55 -22.12 -7.02
CA ALA A 375 16.34 -23.53 -7.33
C ALA A 375 17.48 -24.06 -8.20
N PRO A 376 17.76 -25.38 -8.18
CA PRO A 376 18.71 -25.97 -9.11
C PRO A 376 18.35 -25.63 -10.57
N SER A 377 19.33 -25.20 -11.35
CA SER A 377 19.13 -24.93 -12.78
C SER A 377 18.62 -26.19 -13.48
N THR A 378 17.62 -26.02 -14.34
CA THR A 378 16.92 -27.14 -14.99
C THR A 378 17.04 -27.02 -16.50
N TYR A 379 17.63 -28.03 -17.13
CA TYR A 379 17.74 -28.10 -18.59
C TYR A 379 16.50 -28.74 -19.21
N ILE A 380 15.85 -28.05 -20.13
CA ILE A 380 14.71 -28.56 -20.92
C ILE A 380 15.19 -28.90 -22.33
N ASN A 381 15.03 -30.17 -22.71
CA ASN A 381 15.36 -30.63 -24.06
C ASN A 381 14.38 -30.05 -25.09
N PRO A 382 14.87 -29.78 -26.32
CA PRO A 382 14.02 -29.37 -27.42
C PRO A 382 13.02 -30.45 -27.79
N LYS A 383 11.81 -30.04 -28.19
CA LYS A 383 10.81 -30.96 -28.72
C LYS A 383 11.35 -31.65 -29.97
N THR A 384 11.17 -32.97 -30.04
CA THR A 384 11.63 -33.77 -31.17
C THR A 384 10.48 -34.32 -32.00
N THR A 385 10.66 -34.43 -33.31
CA THR A 385 9.65 -34.96 -34.25
C THR A 385 10.24 -36.05 -35.12
N LYS A 386 9.78 -37.28 -34.95
CA LYS A 386 10.16 -38.39 -35.83
C LYS A 386 9.33 -38.35 -37.11
N LYS A 387 9.99 -38.33 -38.27
CA LYS A 387 9.33 -38.38 -39.59
C LYS A 387 9.39 -39.79 -40.19
N SER A 388 8.61 -40.01 -41.24
CA SER A 388 8.53 -41.27 -41.99
C SER A 388 9.83 -41.61 -42.73
N ASP A 389 10.70 -40.64 -42.97
CA ASP A 389 12.05 -40.80 -43.53
C ASP A 389 13.06 -41.48 -42.57
N GLY A 390 12.61 -41.85 -41.36
CA GLY A 390 13.42 -42.51 -40.34
C GLY A 390 14.27 -41.55 -39.50
N TRP A 391 14.28 -40.25 -39.81
CA TRP A 391 15.00 -39.24 -39.06
C TRP A 391 14.13 -38.63 -37.96
N THR A 392 14.79 -38.19 -36.89
CA THR A 392 14.19 -37.39 -35.83
C THR A 392 14.72 -35.97 -35.92
N TYR A 393 13.83 -35.00 -36.01
CA TYR A 393 14.13 -33.58 -36.19
C TYR A 393 13.99 -32.83 -34.86
N ALA A 394 14.87 -31.87 -34.60
CA ALA A 394 14.81 -30.97 -33.46
C ALA A 394 15.36 -29.58 -33.83
N PRO A 395 14.91 -28.49 -33.18
CA PRO A 395 15.47 -27.15 -33.40
C PRO A 395 16.93 -27.03 -32.94
N VAL A 396 17.30 -27.69 -31.85
CA VAL A 396 18.69 -27.77 -31.37
C VAL A 396 19.01 -29.20 -30.97
N LEU A 397 20.30 -29.53 -30.80
CA LEU A 397 20.71 -30.89 -30.45
C LEU A 397 20.29 -31.23 -29.01
N PRO A 398 19.42 -32.23 -28.78
CA PRO A 398 19.08 -32.65 -27.42
C PRO A 398 20.31 -33.23 -26.69
N THR A 399 20.40 -33.02 -25.38
CA THR A 399 21.58 -33.41 -24.58
C THR A 399 21.82 -34.93 -24.50
N TYR A 400 20.79 -35.73 -24.74
CA TYR A 400 20.91 -37.19 -24.80
C TYR A 400 21.39 -37.71 -26.17
N VAL A 401 21.45 -36.86 -27.20
CA VAL A 401 21.89 -37.24 -28.55
C VAL A 401 23.37 -36.95 -28.69
N ASN A 402 24.15 -37.99 -29.02
CA ASN A 402 25.60 -37.90 -29.18
C ASN A 402 26.04 -38.62 -30.46
N LYS A 403 27.20 -38.22 -30.99
CA LYS A 403 27.78 -38.76 -32.23
C LYS A 403 28.14 -40.25 -32.14
N ASN A 404 28.26 -40.82 -30.93
CA ASN A 404 28.58 -42.25 -30.76
C ASN A 404 27.36 -43.13 -31.07
N GLN A 405 26.17 -42.74 -30.61
CA GLN A 405 24.94 -43.52 -30.76
C GLN A 405 24.12 -43.11 -32.00
N TYR A 406 24.27 -41.87 -32.47
CA TYR A 406 23.45 -41.29 -33.53
C TYR A 406 24.29 -40.78 -34.69
N THR A 407 23.76 -40.94 -35.90
CA THR A 407 24.14 -40.11 -37.04
C THR A 407 23.41 -38.78 -36.87
N ILE A 408 24.15 -37.68 -36.91
CA ILE A 408 23.64 -36.33 -36.67
C ILE A 408 23.96 -35.48 -37.90
N GLU A 409 22.96 -34.78 -38.40
CA GLU A 409 23.09 -33.81 -39.47
C GLU A 409 22.46 -32.48 -39.04
N TYR A 410 23.01 -31.41 -39.58
CA TYR A 410 22.73 -30.04 -39.23
C TYR A 410 22.25 -29.29 -40.47
N LEU A 411 21.29 -28.39 -40.27
CA LEU A 411 20.80 -27.47 -41.28
C LEU A 411 21.02 -26.05 -40.77
N ASN A 412 21.86 -25.31 -41.47
CA ASN A 412 22.07 -23.89 -41.22
C ASN A 412 21.06 -23.10 -42.04
N LYS A 413 20.37 -22.18 -41.39
CA LYS A 413 19.53 -21.18 -42.03
C LYS A 413 20.08 -19.81 -41.66
N GLU A 414 20.32 -18.97 -42.64
CA GLU A 414 20.76 -17.59 -42.42
C GLU A 414 19.59 -16.64 -42.73
N GLU A 415 19.46 -15.58 -41.95
CA GLU A 415 18.44 -14.55 -42.15
C GLU A 415 19.11 -13.16 -42.14
N LYS A 416 18.77 -12.31 -43.11
CA LYS A 416 19.30 -10.95 -43.23
C LYS A 416 18.20 -9.98 -43.60
N ILE A 417 18.14 -8.83 -42.92
CA ILE A 417 17.26 -7.73 -43.28
C ILE A 417 18.05 -6.77 -44.16
N SER A 418 17.57 -6.51 -45.38
CA SER A 418 18.25 -5.63 -46.32
C SER A 418 17.26 -5.03 -47.31
N THR A 419 17.65 -3.95 -47.98
CA THR A 419 16.86 -3.30 -49.04
C THR A 419 16.90 -4.08 -50.35
N SER A 420 17.87 -4.99 -50.51
CA SER A 420 18.05 -5.84 -51.69
C SER A 420 18.58 -7.23 -51.32
N SER A 421 18.47 -8.18 -52.25
CA SER A 421 18.93 -9.56 -52.01
C SER A 421 20.44 -9.61 -51.75
N PRO A 422 20.91 -10.27 -50.67
CA PRO A 422 22.35 -10.39 -50.38
C PRO A 422 23.14 -11.27 -51.35
N GLY A 423 22.48 -12.08 -52.19
CA GLY A 423 23.14 -12.97 -53.15
C GLY A 423 22.18 -13.98 -53.81
N ALA A 424 22.67 -14.75 -54.78
CA ALA A 424 21.84 -15.65 -55.60
C ALA A 424 21.11 -16.76 -54.80
N ASN A 425 21.69 -17.19 -53.67
CA ASN A 425 21.13 -18.26 -52.83
C ASN A 425 20.15 -17.76 -51.75
N TRP A 426 19.76 -16.49 -51.78
CA TRP A 426 18.88 -15.87 -50.79
C TRP A 426 17.46 -15.69 -51.36
N THR A 427 16.46 -16.16 -50.62
CA THR A 427 15.03 -16.02 -50.95
C THR A 427 14.43 -14.85 -50.18
N ASN A 428 13.66 -13.98 -50.85
CA ASN A 428 12.89 -12.92 -50.19
C ASN A 428 11.71 -13.53 -49.42
N ALA A 429 11.70 -13.36 -48.10
CA ALA A 429 10.70 -13.85 -47.16
C ALA A 429 9.66 -12.78 -46.77
N GLY A 430 9.70 -11.59 -47.38
CA GLY A 430 8.69 -10.55 -47.24
C GLY A 430 9.22 -9.22 -46.71
N LEU A 431 8.37 -8.19 -46.79
CA LEU A 431 8.63 -6.85 -46.26
C LEU A 431 8.65 -6.87 -44.72
N VAL A 432 9.67 -6.29 -44.11
CA VAL A 432 9.79 -6.18 -42.64
C VAL A 432 9.39 -4.80 -42.16
N LYS A 433 9.94 -3.76 -42.80
CA LYS A 433 9.67 -2.36 -42.44
C LYS A 433 9.90 -1.43 -43.62
N THR A 434 9.24 -0.29 -43.58
CA THR A 434 9.47 0.85 -44.48
C THR A 434 9.99 2.02 -43.65
N GLU A 435 11.14 2.57 -44.02
CA GLU A 435 11.70 3.77 -43.40
C GLU A 435 11.67 4.95 -44.38
N TYR A 436 11.28 6.13 -43.89
CA TYR A 436 11.28 7.35 -44.68
C TYR A 436 12.58 8.12 -44.42
N VAL A 437 13.54 7.96 -45.35
CA VAL A 437 14.86 8.60 -45.27
C VAL A 437 14.87 9.88 -46.09
N ASN A 438 15.75 10.82 -45.73
CA ASN A 438 15.86 12.10 -46.44
C ASN A 438 16.17 11.88 -47.92
N SER A 439 15.45 12.62 -48.77
CA SER A 439 15.61 12.62 -50.21
C SER A 439 16.00 14.03 -50.66
N GLY A 440 17.28 14.22 -50.97
CA GLY A 440 17.84 15.54 -51.27
C GLY A 440 18.02 16.41 -50.02
N GLY A 441 18.42 17.66 -50.23
CA GLY A 441 18.55 18.65 -49.16
C GLY A 441 17.21 19.24 -48.72
N THR A 442 17.25 20.05 -47.66
CA THR A 442 16.10 20.87 -47.25
C THR A 442 15.81 21.93 -48.29
N TYR A 443 14.54 22.30 -48.44
CA TYR A 443 14.11 23.39 -49.31
C TYR A 443 13.17 24.34 -48.58
N ARG A 444 13.07 25.56 -49.09
CA ARG A 444 12.29 26.65 -48.48
C ARG A 444 10.97 26.85 -49.21
N SER A 445 9.95 27.29 -48.49
CA SER A 445 8.69 27.75 -49.07
C SER A 445 8.14 28.92 -48.26
N ASP A 446 7.72 29.97 -48.95
CA ASP A 446 7.09 31.13 -48.34
C ASP A 446 5.62 30.86 -47.96
N ASN A 447 5.05 29.78 -48.50
CA ASN A 447 3.73 29.29 -48.16
C ASN A 447 3.83 28.08 -47.22
N LYS A 448 2.88 27.98 -46.28
CA LYS A 448 2.76 26.76 -45.47
C LYS A 448 2.23 25.62 -46.35
N LEU A 449 3.02 24.57 -46.49
CA LEU A 449 2.67 23.36 -47.23
C LEU A 449 2.15 22.29 -46.27
N THR A 450 1.23 21.46 -46.74
CA THR A 450 0.75 20.29 -45.99
C THR A 450 1.88 19.30 -45.75
N THR A 451 2.07 18.86 -44.50
CA THR A 451 3.08 17.85 -44.14
C THR A 451 2.55 16.41 -44.29
N SER A 452 3.46 15.47 -44.54
CA SER A 452 3.20 14.03 -44.69
C SER A 452 4.46 13.22 -44.35
N GLU A 453 4.39 11.89 -44.43
CA GLU A 453 5.55 11.00 -44.29
C GLU A 453 6.65 11.28 -45.34
N THR A 454 6.28 11.85 -46.50
CA THR A 454 7.18 12.21 -47.60
C THR A 454 7.60 13.68 -47.59
N ARG A 455 6.97 14.53 -46.78
CA ARG A 455 7.30 15.97 -46.67
C ARG A 455 7.14 16.44 -45.22
N VAL A 456 8.27 16.61 -44.54
CA VAL A 456 8.30 17.01 -43.13
C VAL A 456 8.78 18.45 -43.00
N GLN A 457 8.08 19.27 -42.23
CA GLN A 457 8.55 20.60 -41.89
C GLN A 457 9.65 20.49 -40.83
N VAL A 458 10.84 20.99 -41.13
CA VAL A 458 12.04 20.85 -40.28
C VAL A 458 12.51 22.18 -39.68
N GLY A 459 11.91 23.29 -40.08
CA GLY A 459 12.24 24.59 -39.51
C GLY A 459 11.41 25.72 -40.09
N PHE A 460 11.82 26.93 -39.72
CA PHE A 460 11.29 28.19 -40.20
C PHE A 460 12.44 29.16 -40.44
N TYR A 461 12.18 30.21 -41.22
CA TYR A 461 13.08 31.34 -41.37
C TYR A 461 12.25 32.63 -41.37
N TYR A 462 12.82 33.72 -40.90
CA TYR A 462 12.16 35.02 -40.97
C TYR A 462 12.69 35.78 -42.17
N PHE A 463 11.77 36.27 -42.98
CA PHE A 463 12.08 37.20 -44.04
C PHE A 463 11.16 38.39 -43.95
N HIS A 464 11.59 39.51 -44.46
CA HIS A 464 10.67 40.58 -44.78
C HIS A 464 10.94 41.03 -46.20
N TRP A 465 9.99 41.79 -46.75
CA TRP A 465 10.21 42.39 -48.05
C TRP A 465 10.16 43.91 -48.00
N CYS A 466 11.21 44.54 -48.53
CA CYS A 466 11.34 45.99 -48.61
C CYS A 466 11.35 46.47 -50.07
N GLY A 467 11.37 47.78 -50.32
CA GLY A 467 11.47 48.33 -51.67
C GLY A 467 11.71 49.85 -51.64
N PRO A 468 12.43 50.41 -52.62
CA PRO A 468 12.96 51.78 -52.57
C PRO A 468 11.89 52.90 -52.59
N THR A 469 10.63 52.59 -52.90
CA THR A 469 9.57 53.60 -53.07
C THR A 469 8.26 53.31 -52.31
N GLU A 470 8.13 52.19 -51.57
CA GLU A 470 6.85 51.80 -50.94
C GLU A 470 6.94 51.56 -49.41
N GLY A 471 8.03 51.98 -48.78
CA GLY A 471 8.38 51.66 -47.38
C GLY A 471 7.43 52.15 -46.27
N ILE A 472 6.32 52.82 -46.61
CA ILE A 472 5.38 53.39 -45.64
C ILE A 472 4.02 52.66 -45.60
N TYR A 473 3.63 51.91 -46.65
CA TYR A 473 2.31 51.26 -46.74
C TYR A 473 2.26 49.85 -47.35
N SER A 474 3.40 49.23 -47.63
CA SER A 474 3.47 47.90 -48.27
C SER A 474 3.33 46.76 -47.24
N ASN A 475 2.13 46.24 -47.04
CA ASN A 475 1.92 44.92 -46.44
C ASN A 475 1.25 43.98 -47.44
N TYR A 476 1.45 42.67 -47.27
CA TYR A 476 1.00 41.68 -48.24
C TYR A 476 -0.51 41.70 -48.44
N GLU A 477 -1.25 42.02 -47.38
CA GLU A 477 -2.69 42.23 -47.39
C GLU A 477 -3.14 43.22 -48.46
N LYS A 478 -2.38 44.31 -48.68
CA LYS A 478 -2.73 45.39 -49.62
C LYS A 478 -2.18 45.20 -51.02
N THR A 479 -0.96 44.69 -51.14
CA THR A 479 -0.26 44.64 -52.42
C THR A 479 -0.35 43.27 -53.09
N SER A 480 -0.62 42.21 -52.32
CA SER A 480 -0.53 40.81 -52.75
C SER A 480 0.79 40.47 -53.48
N LYS A 481 1.84 41.29 -53.27
CA LYS A 481 3.13 41.23 -53.97
C LYS A 481 4.26 41.49 -52.98
N PHE A 482 5.39 40.83 -53.23
CA PHE A 482 6.62 40.92 -52.45
C PHE A 482 7.75 41.43 -53.36
N ASN A 483 8.37 42.57 -53.04
CA ASN A 483 9.22 43.31 -54.01
C ASN A 483 10.75 43.20 -53.79
N HIS A 484 11.26 42.84 -52.61
CA HIS A 484 12.70 42.55 -52.35
C HIS A 484 12.87 41.67 -51.11
N ARG A 485 13.79 40.69 -51.04
CA ARG A 485 13.79 39.67 -49.97
C ARG A 485 15.03 39.73 -49.08
N ASP A 486 14.82 40.03 -47.79
CA ASP A 486 15.86 40.03 -46.75
C ASP A 486 15.55 38.98 -45.68
N GLU A 487 16.59 38.31 -45.16
CA GLU A 487 16.47 37.28 -44.13
C GLU A 487 17.22 37.68 -42.84
N ILE A 488 16.70 37.26 -41.69
CA ILE A 488 17.41 37.37 -40.41
C ILE A 488 17.44 36.07 -39.62
N SER A 489 18.36 36.00 -38.67
CA SER A 489 18.60 34.83 -37.82
C SER A 489 17.33 34.37 -37.09
N THR A 490 17.19 33.06 -36.91
CA THR A 490 16.06 32.43 -36.20
C THR A 490 16.10 32.65 -34.68
N ASN A 491 17.19 33.20 -34.13
CA ASN A 491 17.34 33.42 -32.69
C ASN A 491 16.69 34.73 -32.20
N MET A 492 15.75 35.32 -32.94
CA MET A 492 15.06 36.54 -32.53
C MET A 492 13.93 36.27 -31.53
N THR A 493 13.63 37.25 -30.67
CA THR A 493 12.48 37.17 -29.76
C THR A 493 11.23 37.69 -30.47
N VAL A 494 10.22 36.85 -30.62
CA VAL A 494 8.90 37.26 -31.13
C VAL A 494 8.11 37.94 -30.03
N PHE A 495 7.74 39.20 -30.19
CA PHE A 495 6.91 39.90 -29.20
C PHE A 495 5.47 40.14 -29.67
N LYS A 496 5.20 40.10 -30.98
CA LYS A 496 3.85 40.21 -31.54
C LYS A 496 3.73 39.39 -32.83
N ARG A 497 2.55 38.82 -33.08
CA ARG A 497 2.23 38.04 -34.28
C ARG A 497 0.98 38.58 -34.97
N GLY A 498 0.84 38.30 -36.25
CA GLY A 498 -0.37 38.55 -37.03
C GLY A 498 -0.36 37.77 -38.34
N THR A 499 -1.40 37.96 -39.15
CA THR A 499 -1.57 37.28 -40.43
C THR A 499 -2.09 38.24 -41.49
N ASP A 500 -1.51 38.19 -42.70
CA ASP A 500 -1.96 38.95 -43.87
C ASP A 500 -2.27 37.95 -45.00
N ASN A 501 -3.52 37.88 -45.46
CA ASN A 501 -3.98 36.95 -46.53
C ASN A 501 -3.47 35.49 -46.38
N GLY A 502 -3.41 34.98 -45.16
CA GLY A 502 -2.95 33.63 -44.85
C GLY A 502 -1.44 33.47 -44.61
N HIS A 503 -0.63 34.52 -44.83
CA HIS A 503 0.78 34.54 -44.47
C HIS A 503 0.97 35.06 -43.05
N GLU A 504 1.67 34.28 -42.22
CA GLU A 504 2.00 34.68 -40.85
C GLU A 504 3.17 35.67 -40.85
N TYR A 505 3.03 36.74 -40.07
CA TYR A 505 4.11 37.68 -39.80
C TYR A 505 4.27 37.91 -38.29
N VAL A 506 5.48 38.32 -37.93
CA VAL A 506 5.92 38.52 -36.57
C VAL A 506 6.69 39.82 -36.45
N TYR A 507 6.66 40.39 -35.26
CA TYR A 507 7.55 41.46 -34.88
C TYR A 507 8.62 40.93 -33.94
N LEU A 508 9.87 41.28 -34.24
CA LEU A 508 11.05 40.65 -33.68
C LEU A 508 11.90 41.66 -32.92
N TYR A 509 12.49 41.24 -31.80
CA TYR A 509 13.54 41.95 -31.08
C TYR A 509 14.88 41.21 -31.17
N TRP A 510 15.98 41.97 -31.21
CA TRP A 510 17.31 41.39 -31.04
C TRP A 510 17.46 40.81 -29.62
N PRO A 511 18.09 39.63 -29.46
CA PRO A 511 18.22 38.95 -28.18
C PRO A 511 18.82 39.86 -27.10
N GLY A 512 18.15 39.95 -25.96
CA GLY A 512 18.60 40.77 -24.83
C GLY A 512 18.42 42.28 -25.01
N THR A 513 17.68 42.72 -26.04
CA THR A 513 17.42 44.15 -26.30
C THR A 513 15.94 44.43 -26.48
N THR A 514 15.57 45.71 -26.47
CA THR A 514 14.26 46.23 -26.90
C THR A 514 14.29 46.80 -28.32
N ASN A 515 15.40 46.61 -29.05
CA ASN A 515 15.57 47.12 -30.39
C ASN A 515 14.85 46.22 -31.40
N TYR A 516 13.91 46.79 -32.15
CA TYR A 516 13.21 46.11 -33.24
C TYR A 516 14.22 45.55 -34.25
N GLY A 517 13.99 44.32 -34.71
CA GLY A 517 14.70 43.75 -35.84
C GLY A 517 14.41 44.58 -37.09
N LYS A 518 15.39 45.34 -37.57
CA LYS A 518 15.35 46.11 -38.81
C LYS A 518 16.27 45.47 -39.85
N CYS A 519 15.99 45.67 -41.13
CA CYS A 519 16.93 45.29 -42.17
C CYS A 519 18.25 46.07 -42.05
N ILE A 520 19.36 45.43 -42.43
CA ILE A 520 20.71 46.00 -42.36
C ILE A 520 21.09 46.69 -43.69
N HIS A 521 20.38 46.45 -44.79
CA HIS A 521 20.70 47.05 -46.09
C HIS A 521 20.15 48.48 -46.26
N GLU A 522 20.96 49.34 -46.89
CA GLU A 522 20.66 50.74 -47.28
C GLU A 522 19.45 50.91 -48.23
N CYS A 523 18.74 49.83 -48.56
CA CYS A 523 17.46 49.85 -49.26
C CYS A 523 16.33 50.48 -48.41
N CYS A 524 16.60 50.79 -47.14
CA CYS A 524 15.70 51.45 -46.22
C CYS A 524 16.13 52.91 -46.08
N GLY A 525 15.65 53.78 -46.98
CA GLY A 525 15.85 55.22 -46.88
C GLY A 525 15.47 55.72 -45.48
N ASP A 526 16.41 56.41 -44.83
CA ASP A 526 16.40 56.85 -43.43
C ASP A 526 15.41 58.00 -43.14
N SER A 527 14.21 57.96 -43.75
CA SER A 527 13.19 58.96 -43.44
C SER A 527 11.77 58.39 -43.48
N SER A 528 11.18 58.34 -42.28
CA SER A 528 9.76 58.08 -41.98
C SER A 528 9.28 56.62 -41.88
N HIS A 529 9.83 55.85 -40.93
CA HIS A 529 9.11 54.70 -40.35
C HIS A 529 7.97 55.16 -39.43
N THR A 530 6.90 55.73 -39.98
CA THR A 530 5.75 56.18 -39.18
C THR A 530 4.69 55.10 -39.00
N SER A 531 4.81 53.96 -39.70
CA SER A 531 3.88 52.84 -39.57
C SER A 531 4.54 51.66 -38.84
N PRO A 532 3.97 51.17 -37.72
CA PRO A 532 4.44 49.98 -37.04
C PRO A 532 4.54 48.74 -37.94
N ARG A 533 3.84 48.71 -39.07
CA ARG A 533 3.85 47.59 -40.04
C ARG A 533 5.16 47.42 -40.81
N SER A 534 6.01 48.46 -40.92
CA SER A 534 7.32 48.35 -41.59
C SER A 534 8.32 47.46 -40.84
N TYR A 535 8.01 47.05 -39.61
CA TYR A 535 8.83 46.17 -38.77
C TYR A 535 8.36 44.70 -38.77
N ALA A 536 7.39 44.34 -39.62
CA ALA A 536 6.85 42.99 -39.71
C ALA A 536 7.77 42.08 -40.55
N TRP A 537 8.11 40.92 -39.98
CA TRP A 537 8.84 39.84 -40.62
C TRP A 537 7.91 38.66 -40.85
N TYR A 538 7.76 38.21 -42.08
CA TYR A 538 6.97 37.06 -42.43
C TYR A 538 7.72 35.75 -42.16
N ILE A 539 6.95 34.71 -41.84
CA ILE A 539 7.48 33.38 -41.55
C ILE A 539 7.53 32.54 -42.83
N GLY A 540 8.74 32.16 -43.20
CA GLY A 540 9.05 31.11 -44.15
C GLY A 540 9.16 29.74 -43.50
N TYR A 541 8.94 28.71 -44.29
CA TYR A 541 8.92 27.33 -43.83
C TYR A 541 10.04 26.54 -44.52
N ILE A 542 10.76 25.74 -43.74
CA ILE A 542 11.80 24.84 -44.26
C ILE A 542 11.26 23.41 -44.21
N TYR A 543 11.31 22.72 -45.34
CA TYR A 543 10.84 21.34 -45.49
C TYR A 543 11.97 20.40 -45.90
N GLN A 544 11.85 19.14 -45.50
CA GLN A 544 12.68 18.03 -45.93
C GLN A 544 11.79 17.00 -46.63
N ASN A 545 12.09 16.72 -47.90
CA ASN A 545 11.47 15.60 -48.61
C ASN A 545 12.07 14.29 -48.11
N LYS A 546 11.22 13.26 -47.99
CA LYS A 546 11.61 11.91 -47.61
C LYS A 546 11.13 10.90 -48.63
N LYS A 547 11.93 9.85 -48.86
CA LYS A 547 11.59 8.71 -49.71
C LYS A 547 11.42 7.45 -48.87
N ALA A 548 10.42 6.65 -49.23
CA ALA A 548 10.20 5.34 -48.63
C ALA A 548 11.33 4.38 -49.05
N VAL A 549 11.93 3.71 -48.06
CA VAL A 549 12.92 2.65 -48.26
C VAL A 549 12.40 1.39 -47.58
N ASN A 550 12.11 0.39 -48.40
CA ASN A 550 11.60 -0.90 -47.95
C ASN A 550 12.76 -1.83 -47.59
N TYR A 551 12.69 -2.40 -46.39
CA TYR A 551 13.60 -3.44 -45.92
C TYR A 551 12.89 -4.78 -45.94
N TYR A 552 13.46 -5.75 -46.64
CA TYR A 552 12.95 -7.09 -46.78
C TYR A 552 13.77 -8.08 -45.95
N LYS A 553 13.12 -9.14 -45.48
CA LYS A 553 13.78 -10.29 -44.86
C LYS A 553 14.21 -11.23 -45.98
N PHE A 554 15.48 -11.60 -46.01
CA PHE A 554 15.99 -12.64 -46.90
C PHE A 554 16.43 -13.85 -46.09
N THR A 555 16.18 -15.05 -46.60
CA THR A 555 16.57 -16.32 -45.97
C THR A 555 17.40 -17.17 -46.93
N ASN A 556 18.47 -17.78 -46.44
CA ASN A 556 19.27 -18.79 -47.17
C ASN A 556 19.33 -20.06 -46.32
N SER A 557 19.00 -21.23 -46.89
CA SER A 557 19.09 -22.51 -46.19
C SER A 557 20.12 -23.40 -46.87
N THR A 558 21.08 -23.90 -46.09
CA THR A 558 22.06 -24.88 -46.56
C THR A 558 21.42 -26.25 -46.78
N THR A 559 22.14 -27.19 -47.40
CA THR A 559 21.76 -28.61 -47.39
C THR A 559 22.16 -29.26 -46.06
N TRP A 560 21.50 -30.37 -45.71
CA TRP A 560 21.86 -31.15 -44.52
C TRP A 560 23.31 -31.63 -44.58
N SER A 561 24.09 -31.33 -43.55
CA SER A 561 25.52 -31.70 -43.49
C SER A 561 25.93 -32.16 -42.09
N SER A 562 27.10 -32.81 -41.96
CA SER A 562 27.66 -33.24 -40.67
C SER A 562 28.33 -32.10 -39.87
N ASN A 563 28.39 -30.89 -40.43
CA ASN A 563 29.13 -29.76 -39.88
C ASN A 563 28.21 -28.86 -39.03
N SER A 564 28.69 -28.46 -37.85
CA SER A 564 27.85 -27.92 -36.77
C SER A 564 27.93 -26.41 -36.56
N SER A 565 28.61 -25.64 -37.43
CA SER A 565 28.78 -24.21 -37.20
C SER A 565 27.45 -23.47 -37.37
N ASN A 566 26.83 -23.09 -36.25
CA ASN A 566 25.63 -22.26 -36.12
C ASN A 566 24.31 -22.85 -36.69
N ALA A 567 24.07 -24.13 -36.46
CA ALA A 567 22.87 -24.82 -36.94
C ALA A 567 21.58 -24.39 -36.22
N ILE A 568 20.54 -24.09 -37.01
CA ILE A 568 19.20 -23.68 -36.53
C ILE A 568 18.24 -24.88 -36.48
N GLN A 569 18.57 -25.98 -37.17
CA GLN A 569 17.87 -27.26 -37.04
C GLN A 569 18.85 -28.42 -37.08
N VAL A 570 18.48 -29.51 -36.41
CA VAL A 570 19.21 -30.78 -36.41
C VAL A 570 18.28 -31.92 -36.78
N ARG A 571 18.83 -32.93 -37.43
CA ARG A 571 18.20 -34.24 -37.56
C ARG A 571 19.15 -35.34 -37.12
N PHE A 572 18.62 -36.36 -36.47
CA PHE A 572 19.40 -37.48 -36.01
C PHE A 572 18.66 -38.80 -36.17
N LYS A 573 19.41 -39.87 -36.43
CA LYS A 573 18.91 -41.24 -36.48
C LYS A 573 19.89 -42.16 -35.77
N LEU A 574 19.38 -43.22 -35.17
CA LEU A 574 20.24 -44.21 -34.52
C LEU A 574 21.17 -44.83 -35.55
N LYS A 575 22.46 -44.94 -35.21
CA LYS A 575 23.37 -45.81 -35.94
C LYS A 575 22.92 -47.24 -35.65
N THR A 576 22.42 -47.95 -36.65
CA THR A 576 22.33 -49.42 -36.61
C THR A 576 23.78 -49.93 -36.52
N SER A 577 24.39 -50.31 -35.40
CA SER A 577 23.98 -50.58 -34.02
C SER A 577 24.96 -49.90 -33.04
N PRO A 578 24.68 -49.99 -31.72
CA PRO A 578 25.53 -50.88 -30.93
C PRO A 578 24.68 -52.02 -30.37
N VAL A 579 25.23 -53.24 -30.35
CA VAL A 579 24.73 -54.30 -29.47
C VAL A 579 25.04 -53.85 -28.04
N ILE A 580 24.22 -52.94 -27.52
CA ILE A 580 24.08 -52.74 -26.09
C ILE A 580 22.77 -53.43 -25.78
N SER A 581 22.89 -54.63 -25.21
CA SER A 581 21.82 -55.24 -24.44
C SER A 581 21.23 -54.16 -23.55
N PHE A 582 20.03 -53.68 -23.87
CA PHE A 582 19.24 -52.93 -22.92
C PHE A 582 18.89 -53.91 -21.79
N SER A 583 19.79 -54.06 -20.82
CA SER A 583 19.30 -54.18 -19.46
C SER A 583 18.58 -52.85 -19.23
N LYS A 584 17.26 -52.85 -19.46
CA LYS A 584 16.40 -51.87 -18.83
C LYS A 584 16.84 -51.90 -17.38
N LYS A 585 17.50 -50.83 -16.90
CA LYS A 585 17.46 -50.53 -15.48
C LYS A 585 15.99 -50.18 -15.23
N ARG A 586 15.18 -51.23 -15.07
CA ARG A 586 13.83 -51.15 -14.53
C ARG A 586 14.00 -50.31 -13.29
N ALA A 587 13.25 -49.23 -13.16
CA ALA A 587 13.05 -48.58 -11.87
C ALA A 587 12.94 -49.72 -10.83
N SER A 588 13.84 -49.72 -9.85
CA SER A 588 13.88 -50.79 -8.85
C SER A 588 12.48 -50.87 -8.25
N ILE A 589 11.77 -51.96 -8.52
CA ILE A 589 10.40 -52.13 -8.04
C ILE A 589 10.49 -52.21 -6.52
N HIS A 590 10.21 -51.11 -5.83
CA HIS A 590 10.14 -51.08 -4.38
C HIS A 590 8.76 -51.59 -3.95
N VAL A 591 8.75 -52.68 -3.18
CA VAL A 591 7.55 -53.23 -2.54
C VAL A 591 7.61 -52.86 -1.07
N GLU A 592 6.67 -52.04 -0.61
CA GLU A 592 6.62 -51.56 0.77
C GLU A 592 6.51 -52.71 1.79
N LYS A 593 7.01 -52.43 3.00
CA LYS A 593 6.95 -53.38 4.11
C LYS A 593 5.49 -53.62 4.52
N ILE A 594 5.13 -54.90 4.65
CA ILE A 594 3.77 -55.30 5.05
C ILE A 594 3.61 -55.33 6.57
N SER A 595 2.43 -54.90 7.02
CA SER A 595 1.96 -55.07 8.41
C SER A 595 0.89 -56.16 8.50
N ILE A 596 1.11 -57.13 9.39
CA ILE A 596 0.13 -58.18 9.70
C ILE A 596 -1.02 -57.53 10.49
N ARG A 597 -2.24 -57.67 9.98
CA ARG A 597 -3.46 -57.10 10.57
C ARG A 597 -4.00 -57.98 11.69
N LYS A 598 -4.14 -59.28 11.44
CA LYS A 598 -4.72 -60.23 12.41
C LYS A 598 -4.13 -61.62 12.26
N THR A 599 -3.98 -62.31 13.39
CA THR A 599 -3.68 -63.74 13.44
C THR A 599 -4.68 -64.44 14.36
N SER A 600 -5.30 -65.52 13.89
CA SER A 600 -6.20 -66.35 14.70
C SER A 600 -5.78 -67.82 14.67
N ALA A 601 -5.81 -68.47 15.83
CA ALA A 601 -5.47 -69.88 15.98
C ALA A 601 -6.74 -70.74 16.02
N GLY A 602 -6.71 -71.88 15.32
CA GLY A 602 -7.74 -72.91 15.35
C GLY A 602 -7.11 -74.31 15.49
N LYS A 603 -7.94 -75.35 15.60
CA LYS A 603 -7.49 -76.75 15.72
C LYS A 603 -6.59 -77.09 14.54
N LYS A 604 -5.30 -77.36 14.81
CA LYS A 604 -4.25 -77.67 13.81
C LYS A 604 -4.14 -76.64 12.66
N LYS A 605 -4.55 -75.38 12.88
CA LYS A 605 -4.50 -74.32 11.86
C LYS A 605 -4.25 -72.91 12.41
N ILE A 606 -3.69 -72.03 11.58
CA ILE A 606 -3.57 -70.59 11.85
C ILE A 606 -4.08 -69.83 10.63
N THR A 607 -4.96 -68.86 10.85
CA THR A 607 -5.39 -67.89 9.84
C THR A 607 -4.66 -66.58 10.07
N ILE A 608 -4.12 -66.00 9.00
CA ILE A 608 -3.40 -64.73 9.04
C ILE A 608 -3.93 -63.81 7.95
N SER A 609 -4.09 -62.52 8.27
CA SER A 609 -4.46 -61.46 7.32
C SER A 609 -3.56 -60.23 7.48
N TRP A 610 -3.43 -59.45 6.41
CA TRP A 610 -2.51 -58.30 6.33
C TRP A 610 -3.06 -57.17 5.46
N ASN A 611 -2.45 -55.99 5.57
CA ASN A 611 -2.78 -54.84 4.72
C ASN A 611 -2.17 -55.01 3.33
N LYS A 612 -2.84 -54.47 2.30
CA LYS A 612 -2.32 -54.40 0.93
C LYS A 612 -1.06 -53.52 0.94
N ALA A 613 0.05 -54.02 0.39
CA ALA A 613 1.27 -53.21 0.18
C ALA A 613 1.25 -52.59 -1.21
N SER A 614 1.80 -51.38 -1.32
CA SER A 614 2.05 -50.73 -2.61
C SER A 614 2.94 -51.63 -3.49
N ASN A 615 2.61 -51.71 -4.77
CA ASN A 615 3.33 -52.52 -5.77
C ASN A 615 3.37 -54.05 -5.52
N ALA A 616 2.69 -54.61 -4.53
CA ALA A 616 2.63 -56.07 -4.33
C ALA A 616 1.57 -56.73 -5.23
N LYS A 617 1.95 -57.75 -6.02
CA LYS A 617 1.02 -58.55 -6.85
C LYS A 617 0.60 -59.86 -6.17
N THR A 618 1.48 -60.43 -5.35
CA THR A 618 1.26 -61.64 -4.56
C THR A 618 1.89 -61.48 -3.18
N TYR A 619 1.65 -62.42 -2.28
CA TYR A 619 2.13 -62.41 -0.91
C TYR A 619 2.77 -63.74 -0.55
N LYS A 620 3.96 -63.69 0.06
CA LYS A 620 4.68 -64.86 0.54
C LYS A 620 4.62 -64.89 2.07
N ILE A 621 4.20 -66.02 2.62
CA ILE A 621 4.04 -66.25 4.05
C ILE A 621 5.10 -67.27 4.45
N ALA A 622 5.98 -66.90 5.38
CA ALA A 622 6.92 -67.81 6.01
C ALA A 622 6.38 -68.20 7.39
N TYR A 623 6.38 -69.49 7.71
CA TYR A 623 6.01 -69.99 9.03
C TYR A 623 6.95 -71.11 9.49
N LYS A 624 7.24 -71.15 10.79
CA LYS A 624 8.05 -72.21 11.41
C LYS A 624 7.65 -72.45 12.85
N LEU A 625 7.98 -73.62 13.38
CA LEU A 625 7.91 -73.87 14.83
C LEU A 625 8.93 -72.95 15.54
N LYS A 626 8.60 -72.35 16.69
CA LYS A 626 9.43 -71.32 17.37
C LYS A 626 10.91 -71.70 17.56
N LYS A 627 11.23 -73.00 17.67
CA LYS A 627 12.61 -73.53 17.83
C LYS A 627 13.20 -74.16 16.56
N SER A 628 12.49 -74.13 15.44
CA SER A 628 12.97 -74.66 14.16
C SER A 628 13.96 -73.69 13.52
N LYS A 629 15.01 -74.21 12.89
CA LYS A 629 15.94 -73.43 12.06
C LYS A 629 15.31 -73.08 10.71
N SER A 630 14.55 -74.01 10.12
CA SER A 630 14.00 -73.87 8.76
C SER A 630 12.60 -73.26 8.73
N TRP A 631 12.36 -72.36 7.77
CA TRP A 631 11.07 -71.77 7.44
C TRP A 631 10.34 -72.58 6.37
N LYS A 632 9.03 -72.73 6.51
CA LYS A 632 8.13 -73.21 5.46
C LYS A 632 7.45 -72.03 4.79
N TYR A 633 7.18 -72.12 3.50
CA TYR A 633 6.64 -71.01 2.71
C TYR A 633 5.30 -71.37 2.06
N LYS A 634 4.43 -70.37 1.91
CA LYS A 634 3.23 -70.42 1.06
C LYS A 634 3.07 -69.09 0.34
N THR A 635 2.42 -69.12 -0.82
CA THR A 635 2.14 -67.91 -1.61
C THR A 635 0.64 -67.81 -1.88
N THR A 636 0.12 -66.58 -1.94
CA THR A 636 -1.29 -66.31 -2.27
C THR A 636 -1.44 -64.95 -2.94
N LYS A 637 -2.51 -64.78 -3.74
CA LYS A 637 -2.95 -63.48 -4.25
C LYS A 637 -3.89 -62.75 -3.28
N LYS A 638 -4.49 -63.48 -2.33
CA LYS A 638 -5.46 -62.95 -1.36
C LYS A 638 -4.75 -62.24 -0.20
N LEU A 639 -5.43 -61.32 0.48
CA LEU A 639 -4.93 -60.63 1.68
C LEU A 639 -5.05 -61.45 2.98
N SER A 640 -5.37 -62.74 2.85
CA SER A 640 -5.42 -63.69 3.96
C SER A 640 -5.03 -65.10 3.51
N LEU A 641 -4.54 -65.90 4.47
CA LEU A 641 -4.21 -67.31 4.25
C LEU A 641 -4.44 -68.16 5.50
N VAL A 642 -4.96 -69.37 5.30
CA VAL A 642 -5.08 -70.39 6.34
C VAL A 642 -3.97 -71.43 6.19
N ILE A 643 -3.10 -71.51 7.18
CA ILE A 643 -2.07 -72.55 7.30
C ILE A 643 -2.67 -73.72 8.07
N LYS A 644 -2.88 -74.85 7.41
CA LYS A 644 -3.45 -76.08 7.97
C LYS A 644 -2.33 -77.10 8.29
N LYS A 645 -2.70 -78.24 8.91
CA LYS A 645 -1.79 -79.36 9.25
C LYS A 645 -0.66 -78.95 10.22
N LEU A 646 -0.96 -78.07 11.17
CA LEU A 646 -0.02 -77.64 12.21
C LEU A 646 -0.12 -78.53 13.46
N LYS A 647 0.98 -78.66 14.21
CA LYS A 647 1.00 -79.39 15.48
C LYS A 647 0.21 -78.61 16.53
N SER A 648 -0.80 -79.24 17.15
CA SER A 648 -1.62 -78.63 18.21
C SER A 648 -0.79 -78.26 19.43
N LYS A 649 -1.24 -77.24 20.17
CA LYS A 649 -0.60 -76.69 21.38
C LYS A 649 0.83 -76.15 21.19
N LYS A 650 1.38 -76.13 19.96
CA LYS A 650 2.72 -75.63 19.66
C LYS A 650 2.71 -74.16 19.19
N LYS A 651 3.80 -73.44 19.45
CA LYS A 651 4.00 -72.04 19.03
C LYS A 651 4.68 -71.97 17.67
N TYR A 652 4.06 -71.28 16.73
CA TYR A 652 4.60 -71.00 15.39
C TYR A 652 4.95 -69.52 15.26
N GLN A 653 6.09 -69.24 14.64
CA GLN A 653 6.48 -67.91 14.18
C GLN A 653 6.05 -67.73 12.74
N ILE A 654 5.49 -66.56 12.40
CA ILE A 654 4.94 -66.25 11.09
C ILE A 654 5.37 -64.83 10.68
N LYS A 655 5.74 -64.65 9.42
CA LYS A 655 5.99 -63.35 8.79
C LYS A 655 5.48 -63.35 7.35
N VAL A 656 5.13 -62.18 6.83
CA VAL A 656 4.58 -61.99 5.48
C VAL A 656 5.38 -60.93 4.74
N CYS A 657 5.65 -61.12 3.45
CA CYS A 657 6.16 -60.07 2.57
C CYS A 657 5.37 -60.00 1.26
N GLY A 658 5.36 -58.81 0.65
CA GLY A 658 4.78 -58.59 -0.66
C GLY A 658 5.73 -59.04 -1.75
N VAL A 659 5.21 -59.52 -2.87
CA VAL A 659 6.01 -60.04 -3.99
C VAL A 659 5.46 -59.48 -5.30
N ASN A 660 6.35 -58.94 -6.13
CA ASN A 660 6.04 -58.48 -7.48
C ASN A 660 7.06 -59.06 -8.47
N GLY A 661 6.65 -60.12 -9.19
CA GLY A 661 7.57 -60.88 -10.04
C GLY A 661 8.64 -61.59 -9.20
N LYS A 662 9.92 -61.31 -9.50
CA LYS A 662 11.08 -61.85 -8.75
C LYS A 662 11.47 -61.02 -7.52
N VAL A 663 10.84 -59.85 -7.30
CA VAL A 663 11.19 -58.93 -6.21
C VAL A 663 10.33 -59.20 -4.98
N ASN A 664 10.98 -59.43 -3.84
CA ASN A 664 10.33 -59.55 -2.53
C ASN A 664 10.52 -58.24 -1.75
N GLY A 665 9.44 -57.72 -1.18
CA GLY A 665 9.51 -56.62 -0.21
C GLY A 665 10.05 -57.07 1.14
N ASN A 666 10.22 -56.09 2.04
CA ASN A 666 10.65 -56.35 3.40
C ASN A 666 9.64 -57.23 4.15
N TRP A 667 10.15 -58.18 4.94
CA TRP A 667 9.32 -59.02 5.79
C TRP A 667 8.65 -58.18 6.88
N SER A 668 7.39 -58.51 7.17
CA SER A 668 6.69 -58.03 8.36
C SER A 668 7.44 -58.44 9.63
N THR A 669 7.15 -57.75 10.73
CA THR A 669 7.55 -58.21 12.07
C THR A 669 7.03 -59.63 12.31
N ILE A 670 7.86 -60.48 12.93
CA ILE A 670 7.49 -61.87 13.22
C ILE A 670 6.40 -61.89 14.29
N LYS A 671 5.28 -62.56 14.00
CA LYS A 671 4.22 -62.85 14.99
C LYS A 671 4.35 -64.30 15.46
N THR A 672 4.28 -64.51 16.78
CA THR A 672 4.28 -65.84 17.38
C THR A 672 2.84 -66.20 17.79
N VAL A 673 2.33 -67.32 17.30
CA VAL A 673 0.94 -67.77 17.52
C VAL A 673 0.94 -69.19 18.07
N LYS A 674 0.23 -69.45 19.16
CA LYS A 674 0.03 -70.81 19.72
C LYS A 674 -1.18 -71.45 19.03
N VAL A 675 -0.98 -72.59 18.37
CA VAL A 675 -2.06 -73.36 17.72
C VAL A 675 -2.99 -73.95 18.79
N LYS A 676 -4.31 -73.87 18.57
CA LYS A 676 -5.30 -74.48 19.47
C LYS A 676 -5.19 -76.00 19.48
#